data_AF-A0A3L7TPF9-F1
#
_entry.id   AF-A0A3L7TPF9-F1
#
_cell.length_a   1.000
_cell.length_b   1.000
_cell.length_c   1.000
_cell.angle_alpha   90.00
_cell.angle_beta   90.00
_cell.angle_gamma   90.00
#
_symmetry.space_group_name_H-M   'P 1'
#
loop_
_entity.id
_entity.type
_entity.pdbx_description
1 polymer ?
#
loop_
_entity_poly.entity_id
_entity_poly.type
_entity_poly.pdbx_seq_one_letter_code
_entity_poly.pdbx_strand_id
1 'polypeptide(L)'
;MKPLETSLRHHLAARTRVRRGVASILAMMFLVIFASLAATMAVVAQGNLRTADSSLKVSRAQSAAESGLIFAQRRLARECRRFVIDKGVVDAIYAGRLWRGDWSPSDGTIEVLAADGFDGPATPDGLAEAIRDAHLADVGAFAPLPQHVLRPVLLDDGTLATKAMRLEAGVDRLWFDLRYELVPNTSRVRVTSVGVDGEIQRTLTMEFSIGKRIEYAIISPNRVMIGKNVIVEGPLGTQYGTNADELTAANGDPLVMRSDFRYLSDSLTAKVNALAAAVAAYDSDGDGRLRPTHPTELQGLSGTSFQDLDRDEFIDDFDLFLSEYDLDGDAMVVWDATRAAAANIDAGSPEFSGVDDQLARLIDLAKPDRNEDGVVDARDVRLGYSDGVLSGDDYYAKVQGKLVFGVSESAWETVAAEDWRGIAQGPVRPGESESAVQFEATEDELRVVTTADFADSATWFATHVTNNFSTQAAAGAAAGGTYTPAISAPYEAVPYGSSAAYDYYQRPIYSNMTFRDVKIPKGTNPLFRNCRFEGTVYLETETNCTDVNWNYTGALKQVDIAGVISYAPRFPGVTSQIGATVYANTRAVSNSVRFDGCTFLGSIAGDTPNEYTHWRNKVQITGATRFYCDPLDPDLALQVDGPALQSALESLGAEALDRLQRSSVMLPGWSVDVGNFSNVVAADPDLTPRVKLKGTIIAGVMDVRGTADVIGTLLMTYRPVPGVGPLFYNGQPESFNTTLGYFGPLDGDGEGALPGDAGFSGFGEIRLRYDPNAKLPDGVPWPASVDPVANSYHEGASTS
;
A
#
# COMPACT_ATOMS: atom_id res chain seq x y z
N MET A 1 32.13 -108.28 55.57
CA MET A 1 32.09 -106.81 55.76
C MET A 1 30.64 -106.38 55.87
N LYS A 2 30.35 -105.47 56.81
CA LYS A 2 29.02 -105.01 57.29
C LYS A 2 28.07 -104.47 56.19
N PRO A 3 26.75 -104.31 56.47
CA PRO A 3 25.65 -104.90 55.68
C PRO A 3 24.53 -103.90 55.28
N LEU A 4 23.35 -104.46 54.93
CA LEU A 4 21.97 -103.94 55.11
C LEU A 4 21.29 -103.33 53.87
N GLU A 5 20.01 -103.58 53.57
CA GLU A 5 19.01 -104.53 54.07
C GLU A 5 17.87 -104.53 53.03
N THR A 6 17.35 -105.70 52.68
CA THR A 6 16.22 -105.88 51.77
C THR A 6 14.92 -105.85 52.58
N SER A 7 13.90 -105.09 52.15
CA SER A 7 12.54 -105.27 52.69
C SER A 7 11.47 -104.98 51.63
N LEU A 8 10.77 -106.06 51.28
CA LEU A 8 9.52 -106.12 50.55
C LEU A 8 8.35 -105.76 51.46
N ARG A 9 7.47 -104.82 51.05
CA ARG A 9 6.03 -104.76 51.42
C ARG A 9 5.26 -104.11 50.27
N HIS A 10 4.45 -104.86 49.53
CA HIS A 10 3.00 -105.10 49.72
C HIS A 10 2.07 -103.92 49.37
N HIS A 11 1.14 -104.24 48.46
CA HIS A 11 0.15 -103.42 47.77
C HIS A 11 -0.80 -102.63 48.68
N LEU A 12 -1.19 -101.43 48.23
CA LEU A 12 -2.56 -100.93 48.31
C LEU A 12 -2.88 -100.08 47.07
N ALA A 13 -3.91 -100.51 46.34
CA ALA A 13 -4.42 -99.84 45.16
C ALA A 13 -5.41 -98.73 45.54
N ALA A 14 -5.22 -97.52 45.00
CA ALA A 14 -6.24 -96.48 44.94
C ALA A 14 -6.61 -96.23 43.47
N ARG A 15 -7.81 -96.66 43.08
CA ARG A 15 -8.43 -96.33 41.79
C ARG A 15 -8.83 -94.85 41.76
N THR A 16 -8.14 -94.04 40.97
CA THR A 16 -8.66 -92.78 40.45
C THR A 16 -9.03 -92.95 38.97
N ARG A 17 -10.33 -93.07 38.68
CA ARG A 17 -10.87 -92.95 37.32
C ARG A 17 -10.67 -91.50 36.87
N VAL A 18 -9.63 -91.22 36.10
CA VAL A 18 -9.46 -89.93 35.44
C VAL A 18 -10.33 -89.91 34.18
N ARG A 19 -11.35 -89.04 34.17
CA ARG A 19 -12.19 -88.73 33.00
C ARG A 19 -11.34 -88.01 31.94
N ARG A 20 -10.65 -88.74 31.05
CA ARG A 20 -9.80 -88.16 29.97
C ARG A 20 -10.55 -87.76 28.68
N GLY A 21 -11.83 -88.13 28.53
CA GLY A 21 -12.60 -87.84 27.30
C GLY A 21 -13.19 -86.43 27.22
N VAL A 22 -13.74 -85.90 28.32
CA VAL A 22 -14.48 -84.61 28.33
C VAL A 22 -13.53 -83.41 28.20
N ALA A 23 -12.35 -83.47 28.83
CA ALA A 23 -11.33 -82.41 28.70
C ALA A 23 -10.79 -82.30 27.27
N SER A 24 -10.65 -83.42 26.55
CA SER A 24 -10.18 -83.45 25.16
C SER A 24 -11.19 -82.86 24.18
N ILE A 25 -12.49 -83.12 24.40
CA ILE A 25 -13.58 -82.55 23.58
C ILE A 25 -13.72 -81.04 23.86
N LEU A 26 -13.70 -80.63 25.14
CA LEU A 26 -13.71 -79.21 25.50
C LEU A 26 -12.49 -78.48 24.93
N ALA A 27 -11.30 -79.08 25.00
CA ALA A 27 -10.10 -78.52 24.40
C ALA A 27 -10.23 -78.37 22.89
N MET A 28 -10.75 -79.37 22.16
CA MET A 28 -11.02 -79.26 20.72
C MET A 28 -12.05 -78.16 20.41
N MET A 29 -13.15 -78.07 21.17
CA MET A 29 -14.15 -77.03 20.98
C MET A 29 -13.56 -75.63 21.23
N PHE A 30 -12.78 -75.45 22.29
CA PHE A 30 -12.08 -74.19 22.55
C PHE A 30 -11.09 -73.85 21.44
N LEU A 31 -10.32 -74.83 20.94
CA LEU A 31 -9.35 -74.60 19.87
C LEU A 31 -10.04 -74.15 18.57
N VAL A 32 -11.19 -74.75 18.23
CA VAL A 32 -12.00 -74.35 17.07
C VAL A 32 -12.58 -72.94 17.25
N ILE A 33 -13.09 -72.61 18.44
CA ILE A 33 -13.64 -71.27 18.75
C ILE A 33 -12.55 -70.19 18.74
N PHE A 34 -11.39 -70.47 19.34
CA PHE A 34 -10.27 -69.52 19.32
C PHE A 34 -9.67 -69.37 17.93
N ALA A 35 -9.59 -70.44 17.13
CA ALA A 35 -9.13 -70.36 15.75
C ALA A 35 -10.10 -69.56 14.87
N SER A 36 -11.42 -69.73 15.02
CA SER A 36 -12.41 -68.96 14.27
C SER A 36 -12.44 -67.48 14.69
N LEU A 37 -12.31 -67.19 15.99
CA LEU A 37 -12.19 -65.82 16.50
C LEU A 37 -10.90 -65.15 16.00
N ALA A 38 -9.77 -65.85 16.06
CA ALA A 38 -8.49 -65.34 15.56
C ALA A 38 -8.54 -65.07 14.05
N ALA A 39 -9.15 -65.96 13.26
CA ALA A 39 -9.36 -65.74 11.83
C ALA A 39 -10.26 -64.52 11.56
N THR A 40 -11.34 -64.36 12.33
CA THR A 40 -12.24 -63.21 12.21
C THR A 40 -11.53 -61.89 12.57
N MET A 41 -10.78 -61.88 13.67
CA MET A 41 -9.98 -60.71 14.08
C MET A 41 -8.90 -60.37 13.03
N ALA A 42 -8.27 -61.37 12.42
CA ALA A 42 -7.30 -61.14 11.34
C ALA A 42 -7.94 -60.48 10.10
N VAL A 43 -9.15 -60.90 9.71
CA VAL A 43 -9.89 -60.28 8.61
C VAL A 43 -10.31 -58.85 8.94
N VAL A 44 -10.81 -58.60 10.16
CA VAL A 44 -11.17 -57.25 10.61
C VAL A 44 -9.93 -56.35 10.66
N ALA A 45 -8.80 -56.84 11.16
CA ALA A 45 -7.54 -56.11 11.18
C ALA A 45 -7.04 -55.78 9.77
N GLN A 46 -7.11 -56.73 8.82
CA GLN A 46 -6.80 -56.48 7.41
C GLN A 46 -7.75 -55.45 6.80
N GLY A 47 -9.04 -55.51 7.13
CA GLY A 47 -10.04 -54.51 6.73
C GLY A 47 -9.67 -53.11 7.24
N ASN A 48 -9.37 -52.98 8.53
CA ASN A 48 -8.97 -51.71 9.15
C ASN A 48 -7.67 -51.16 8.55
N LEU A 49 -6.67 -52.02 8.30
CA LEU A 49 -5.41 -51.61 7.67
C LEU A 49 -5.62 -51.10 6.23
N ARG A 50 -6.48 -51.76 5.45
CA ARG A 50 -6.83 -51.30 4.09
C ARG A 50 -7.58 -49.96 4.10
N THR A 51 -8.53 -49.79 5.02
CA THR A 51 -9.24 -48.53 5.19
C THR A 51 -8.29 -47.41 5.59
N ALA A 52 -7.39 -47.67 6.55
CA ALA A 52 -6.38 -46.71 7.00
C ALA A 52 -5.39 -46.34 5.88
N ASP A 53 -4.91 -47.32 5.10
CA ASP A 53 -4.03 -47.06 3.95
C ASP A 53 -4.77 -46.24 2.87
N SER A 54 -6.05 -46.53 2.63
CA SER A 54 -6.88 -45.77 1.68
C SER A 54 -7.11 -44.34 2.16
N SER A 55 -7.41 -44.12 3.45
CA SER A 55 -7.57 -42.77 3.99
C SER A 55 -6.26 -41.97 3.96
N LEU A 56 -5.12 -42.62 4.22
CA LEU A 56 -3.80 -42.00 4.09
C LEU A 56 -3.49 -41.61 2.64
N LYS A 57 -3.79 -42.49 1.68
CA LYS A 57 -3.63 -42.18 0.25
C LYS A 57 -4.53 -41.04 -0.21
N VAL A 58 -5.78 -41.01 0.26
CA VAL A 58 -6.70 -39.89 0.00
C VAL A 58 -6.14 -38.57 0.53
N SER A 59 -5.67 -38.55 1.79
CA SER A 59 -5.10 -37.35 2.40
C SER A 59 -3.83 -36.89 1.68
N ARG A 60 -2.94 -37.82 1.30
CA ARG A 60 -1.72 -37.47 0.54
C ARG A 60 -2.02 -36.98 -0.87
N ALA A 61 -2.97 -37.59 -1.57
CA ALA A 61 -3.41 -37.11 -2.89
C ALA A 61 -4.03 -35.71 -2.81
N GLN A 62 -4.78 -35.42 -1.73
CA GLN A 62 -5.31 -34.08 -1.46
C GLN A 62 -4.17 -33.07 -1.21
N SER A 63 -3.25 -33.37 -0.29
CA SER A 63 -2.10 -32.49 -0.01
C SER A 63 -1.19 -32.29 -1.23
N ALA A 64 -1.10 -33.31 -2.10
CA ALA A 64 -0.41 -33.19 -3.38
C ALA A 64 -1.08 -32.18 -4.30
N ALA A 65 -2.42 -32.21 -4.39
CA ALA A 65 -3.17 -31.26 -5.19
C ALA A 65 -3.07 -29.83 -4.63
N GLU A 66 -3.14 -29.65 -3.31
CA GLU A 66 -2.96 -28.35 -2.63
C GLU A 66 -1.56 -27.79 -2.87
N SER A 67 -0.53 -28.63 -2.73
CA SER A 67 0.85 -28.26 -3.04
C SER A 67 1.00 -27.82 -4.50
N GLY A 68 0.31 -28.50 -5.43
CA GLY A 68 0.28 -28.12 -6.84
C GLY A 68 -0.38 -26.76 -7.08
N LEU A 69 -1.46 -26.42 -6.39
CA LEU A 69 -2.09 -25.09 -6.50
C LEU A 69 -1.16 -23.98 -5.98
N ILE A 70 -0.53 -24.17 -4.83
CA ILE A 70 0.43 -23.21 -4.27
C ILE A 70 1.63 -23.04 -5.22
N PHE A 71 2.15 -24.15 -5.76
CA PHE A 71 3.22 -24.10 -6.75
C PHE A 71 2.80 -23.33 -8.00
N ALA A 72 1.61 -23.58 -8.52
CA ALA A 72 1.07 -22.91 -9.69
C ALA A 72 0.88 -21.41 -9.46
N GLN A 73 0.38 -21.00 -8.28
CA GLN A 73 0.25 -19.60 -7.89
C GLN A 73 1.60 -18.89 -7.91
N ARG A 74 2.62 -19.45 -7.25
CA ARG A 74 3.97 -18.87 -7.21
C ARG A 74 4.58 -18.78 -8.60
N ARG A 75 4.38 -19.80 -9.44
CA ARG A 75 4.84 -19.82 -10.83
C ARG A 75 4.15 -18.72 -11.66
N LEU A 76 2.82 -18.62 -11.57
CA LEU A 76 2.04 -17.61 -12.26
C LEU A 76 2.48 -16.20 -11.85
N ALA A 77 2.59 -15.93 -10.56
CA ALA A 77 3.01 -14.62 -10.05
C ALA A 77 4.41 -14.25 -10.55
N ARG A 78 5.38 -15.18 -10.48
CA ARG A 78 6.76 -14.93 -10.93
C ARG A 78 6.86 -14.68 -12.44
N GLU A 79 6.24 -15.53 -13.26
CA GLU A 79 6.33 -15.36 -14.72
C GLU A 79 5.50 -14.17 -15.22
N CYS A 80 4.39 -13.81 -14.53
CA CYS A 80 3.60 -12.64 -14.87
C CYS A 80 4.36 -11.34 -14.60
N ARG A 81 5.14 -11.27 -13.51
CA ARG A 81 5.98 -10.10 -13.18
C ARG A 81 7.02 -9.75 -14.24
N ARG A 82 7.35 -10.69 -15.13
CA ARG A 82 8.23 -10.42 -16.28
C ARG A 82 7.59 -9.50 -17.32
N PHE A 83 6.26 -9.40 -17.37
CA PHE A 83 5.55 -8.58 -18.33
C PHE A 83 5.27 -7.21 -17.71
N VAL A 84 6.09 -6.24 -18.06
CA VAL A 84 5.93 -4.85 -17.68
C VAL A 84 5.02 -4.18 -18.70
N ILE A 85 3.88 -3.68 -18.26
CA ILE A 85 2.84 -3.12 -19.12
C ILE A 85 2.58 -1.65 -18.75
N ASP A 86 2.24 -0.81 -19.72
CA ASP A 86 1.87 0.60 -19.50
C ASP A 86 0.37 0.80 -19.23
N LYS A 87 -0.49 -0.01 -19.85
CA LYS A 87 -1.94 0.02 -19.66
C LYS A 87 -2.28 -0.23 -18.18
N GLY A 88 -3.12 0.63 -17.62
CA GLY A 88 -3.41 0.62 -16.18
C GLY A 88 -4.40 -0.47 -15.76
N VAL A 89 -5.28 -0.88 -16.67
CA VAL A 89 -6.31 -1.89 -16.40
C VAL A 89 -6.22 -3.04 -17.40
N VAL A 90 -6.12 -4.25 -16.86
CA VAL A 90 -6.12 -5.50 -17.63
C VAL A 90 -7.55 -6.02 -17.77
N ASP A 91 -8.21 -5.66 -18.86
CA ASP A 91 -9.53 -6.18 -19.22
C ASP A 91 -9.46 -7.62 -19.80
N ALA A 92 -10.60 -8.26 -20.00
CA ALA A 92 -10.68 -9.65 -20.49
C ALA A 92 -10.06 -9.86 -21.87
N ILE A 93 -10.17 -8.88 -22.77
CA ILE A 93 -9.61 -8.97 -24.12
C ILE A 93 -8.10 -8.87 -24.03
N TYR A 94 -7.61 -7.89 -23.27
CA TYR A 94 -6.18 -7.66 -23.10
C TYR A 94 -5.50 -8.80 -22.35
N ALA A 95 -6.11 -9.36 -21.30
CA ALA A 95 -5.62 -10.55 -20.61
C ALA A 95 -5.46 -11.73 -21.57
N GLY A 96 -6.45 -11.97 -22.44
CA GLY A 96 -6.38 -13.02 -23.45
C GLY A 96 -5.24 -12.80 -24.44
N ARG A 97 -4.97 -11.53 -24.81
CA ARG A 97 -3.85 -11.15 -25.68
C ARG A 97 -2.49 -11.34 -25.01
N LEU A 98 -2.37 -10.89 -23.76
CA LEU A 98 -1.16 -11.07 -22.95
C LEU A 98 -0.84 -12.56 -22.75
N TRP A 99 -1.87 -13.38 -22.54
CA TRP A 99 -1.72 -14.83 -22.37
C TRP A 99 -1.15 -15.52 -23.61
N ARG A 100 -1.67 -15.20 -24.80
CA ARG A 100 -1.31 -15.86 -26.06
C ARG A 100 -0.16 -15.21 -26.82
N GLY A 101 0.15 -13.95 -26.54
CA GLY A 101 1.17 -13.21 -27.29
C GLY A 101 0.66 -12.41 -28.49
N ASP A 102 -0.65 -12.23 -28.63
CA ASP A 102 -1.28 -11.52 -29.76
C ASP A 102 -1.69 -10.08 -29.42
N TRP A 103 -0.93 -9.40 -28.55
CA TRP A 103 -1.14 -7.97 -28.26
C TRP A 103 -0.75 -7.07 -29.44
N SER A 104 -1.28 -5.85 -29.44
CA SER A 104 -1.11 -4.87 -30.50
C SER A 104 -0.63 -3.53 -29.95
N PRO A 105 -0.15 -2.58 -30.79
CA PRO A 105 0.18 -1.23 -30.32
C PRO A 105 -0.99 -0.48 -29.66
N SER A 106 -2.23 -0.90 -29.89
CA SER A 106 -3.40 -0.32 -29.21
C SER A 106 -3.58 -0.79 -27.76
N ASP A 107 -2.86 -1.84 -27.37
CA ASP A 107 -2.83 -2.35 -26.01
C ASP A 107 -1.73 -1.68 -25.16
N GLY A 108 -0.92 -0.81 -25.78
CA GLY A 108 0.20 -0.12 -25.17
C GLY A 108 1.54 -0.83 -25.35
N THR A 109 2.55 -0.34 -24.65
CA THR A 109 3.93 -0.85 -24.63
C THR A 109 4.05 -1.97 -23.61
N ILE A 110 4.69 -3.06 -24.03
CA ILE A 110 5.01 -4.21 -23.17
C ILE A 110 6.51 -4.47 -23.24
N GLU A 111 7.17 -4.40 -22.10
CA GLU A 111 8.54 -4.86 -21.90
C GLU A 111 8.49 -6.26 -21.27
N VAL A 112 9.27 -7.20 -21.80
CA VAL A 112 9.37 -8.56 -21.27
C VAL A 112 10.76 -8.76 -20.70
N LEU A 113 10.83 -8.88 -19.37
CA LEU A 113 12.05 -9.12 -18.63
C LEU A 113 12.54 -10.56 -18.81
N ALA A 114 13.85 -10.75 -18.62
CA ALA A 114 14.48 -12.06 -18.71
C ALA A 114 13.88 -13.06 -17.71
N ALA A 115 14.06 -14.36 -17.97
CA ALA A 115 13.64 -15.39 -17.03
C ALA A 115 14.43 -15.28 -15.72
N ASP A 116 13.71 -15.35 -14.60
CA ASP A 116 14.30 -15.34 -13.25
C ASP A 116 14.36 -16.76 -12.68
N GLY A 117 15.54 -17.12 -12.16
CA GLY A 117 15.80 -18.41 -11.52
C GLY A 117 16.02 -19.60 -12.46
N PHE A 118 16.03 -19.42 -13.79
CA PHE A 118 16.39 -20.47 -14.76
C PHE A 118 16.88 -19.91 -16.11
N ASP A 119 17.63 -20.72 -16.86
CA ASP A 119 18.04 -20.40 -18.23
C ASP A 119 16.89 -20.66 -19.22
N GLY A 120 16.12 -19.61 -19.53
CA GLY A 120 15.00 -19.64 -20.47
C GLY A 120 15.14 -18.62 -21.62
N PRO A 121 14.25 -18.67 -22.63
CA PRO A 121 14.16 -17.62 -23.64
C PRO A 121 13.90 -16.25 -22.98
N ALA A 122 14.66 -15.25 -23.42
CA ALA A 122 14.50 -13.89 -22.91
C ALA A 122 13.16 -13.26 -23.32
N THR A 123 12.62 -13.65 -24.48
CA THR A 123 11.40 -13.09 -25.06
C THR A 123 10.41 -14.21 -25.42
N PRO A 124 9.65 -14.76 -24.44
CA PRO A 124 8.49 -15.59 -24.75
C PRO A 124 7.44 -14.78 -25.51
N ASP A 125 6.71 -15.42 -26.43
CA ASP A 125 5.66 -14.77 -27.22
C ASP A 125 4.52 -14.29 -26.32
N GLY A 126 4.19 -15.01 -25.24
CA GLY A 126 3.16 -14.60 -24.27
C GLY A 126 3.30 -15.27 -22.91
N LEU A 127 2.42 -14.93 -21.97
CA LEU A 127 2.49 -15.43 -20.58
C LEU A 127 2.37 -16.95 -20.50
N ALA A 128 1.53 -17.58 -21.33
CA ALA A 128 1.40 -19.03 -21.37
C ALA A 128 2.71 -19.71 -21.80
N GLU A 129 3.45 -19.10 -22.72
CA GLU A 129 4.76 -19.57 -23.16
C GLU A 129 5.83 -19.37 -22.09
N ALA A 130 5.85 -18.23 -21.41
CA ALA A 130 6.75 -17.98 -20.28
C ALA A 130 6.60 -19.07 -19.20
N ILE A 131 5.35 -19.41 -18.86
CA ILE A 131 5.04 -20.47 -17.88
C ILE A 131 5.46 -21.84 -18.42
N ARG A 132 5.22 -22.13 -19.71
CA ARG A 132 5.67 -23.38 -20.34
C ARG A 132 7.19 -23.56 -20.22
N ASP A 133 7.95 -22.51 -20.52
CA ASP A 133 9.41 -22.53 -20.48
C ASP A 133 9.93 -22.72 -19.07
N ALA A 134 9.28 -22.09 -18.09
CA ALA A 134 9.58 -22.29 -16.69
C ALA A 134 9.32 -23.75 -16.23
N HIS A 135 8.24 -24.39 -16.72
CA HIS A 135 7.97 -25.82 -16.47
C HIS A 135 8.95 -26.75 -17.22
N LEU A 136 9.51 -26.34 -18.35
CA LEU A 136 10.56 -27.09 -19.04
C LEU A 136 11.86 -27.14 -18.24
N ALA A 137 12.14 -26.08 -17.47
CA ALA A 137 13.32 -25.98 -16.62
C ALA A 137 13.18 -26.69 -15.26
N ASP A 138 11.98 -27.12 -14.86
CA ASP A 138 11.75 -27.68 -13.54
C ASP A 138 12.44 -29.03 -13.30
N VAL A 139 13.20 -29.09 -12.20
CA VAL A 139 13.87 -30.29 -11.73
C VAL A 139 12.87 -31.16 -10.97
N GLY A 140 12.67 -32.41 -11.41
CA GLY A 140 11.74 -33.36 -10.78
C GLY A 140 10.48 -33.67 -11.60
N ALA A 141 10.26 -32.95 -12.70
CA ALA A 141 9.22 -33.25 -13.68
C ALA A 141 9.45 -34.63 -14.35
N PHE A 142 8.37 -35.38 -14.58
CA PHE A 142 8.41 -36.68 -15.25
C PHE A 142 7.08 -37.07 -15.91
N ALA A 143 7.06 -38.25 -16.52
CA ALA A 143 5.89 -38.79 -17.20
C ALA A 143 5.44 -40.12 -16.55
N PRO A 144 4.63 -40.07 -15.46
CA PRO A 144 4.04 -41.27 -14.86
C PRO A 144 3.02 -41.93 -15.79
N LEU A 145 2.39 -41.15 -16.67
CA LEU A 145 1.39 -41.62 -17.63
C LEU A 145 1.80 -41.26 -19.08
N PRO A 146 1.33 -42.01 -20.10
CA PRO A 146 1.70 -41.77 -21.50
C PRO A 146 1.41 -40.34 -21.99
N GLN A 147 0.31 -39.74 -21.53
CA GLN A 147 -0.06 -38.37 -21.92
C GLN A 147 0.90 -37.28 -21.42
N HIS A 148 1.76 -37.58 -20.44
CA HIS A 148 2.74 -36.64 -19.89
C HIS A 148 4.05 -36.60 -20.69
N VAL A 149 4.28 -37.56 -21.59
CA VAL A 149 5.55 -37.68 -22.33
C VAL A 149 5.83 -36.46 -23.21
N LEU A 150 4.78 -35.90 -23.83
CA LEU A 150 4.87 -34.75 -24.75
C LEU A 150 4.57 -33.39 -24.08
N ARG A 151 4.32 -33.37 -22.77
CA ARG A 151 4.10 -32.13 -22.00
C ARG A 151 5.45 -31.55 -21.55
N PRO A 152 5.54 -30.30 -21.08
CA PRO A 152 4.51 -29.27 -21.15
C PRO A 152 4.18 -28.92 -22.61
N VAL A 153 2.90 -28.73 -22.91
CA VAL A 153 2.41 -28.38 -24.25
C VAL A 153 1.38 -27.27 -24.15
N LEU A 154 1.50 -26.28 -25.02
CA LEU A 154 0.51 -25.24 -25.22
C LEU A 154 -0.41 -25.68 -26.36
N LEU A 155 -1.71 -25.78 -26.09
CA LEU A 155 -2.72 -26.17 -27.07
C LEU A 155 -3.21 -24.97 -27.89
N ASP A 156 -3.85 -25.24 -29.03
CA ASP A 156 -4.35 -24.19 -29.95
C ASP A 156 -5.37 -23.24 -29.30
N ASP A 157 -6.07 -23.69 -28.25
CA ASP A 157 -7.01 -22.87 -27.49
C ASP A 157 -6.35 -22.01 -26.40
N GLY A 158 -5.02 -22.07 -26.27
CA GLY A 158 -4.22 -21.37 -25.27
C GLY A 158 -4.07 -22.14 -23.95
N THR A 159 -4.60 -23.36 -23.83
CA THR A 159 -4.45 -24.17 -22.62
C THR A 159 -3.03 -24.70 -22.49
N LEU A 160 -2.40 -24.48 -21.34
CA LEU A 160 -1.11 -25.07 -21.01
C LEU A 160 -1.30 -26.31 -20.13
N ALA A 161 -0.90 -27.47 -20.62
CA ALA A 161 -0.86 -28.71 -19.84
C ALA A 161 0.58 -29.07 -19.48
N THR A 162 0.90 -29.26 -18.20
CA THR A 162 2.27 -29.48 -17.72
C THR A 162 2.62 -30.96 -17.52
N LYS A 163 3.91 -31.25 -17.36
CA LYS A 163 4.36 -32.57 -16.86
C LYS A 163 3.95 -32.76 -15.40
N ALA A 164 3.85 -34.01 -14.99
CA ALA A 164 3.70 -34.33 -13.57
C ALA A 164 5.00 -34.02 -12.82
N MET A 165 4.88 -33.58 -11.58
CA MET A 165 5.99 -33.29 -10.69
C MET A 165 5.92 -34.16 -9.44
N ARG A 166 7.05 -34.75 -9.06
CA ARG A 166 7.17 -35.53 -7.83
C ARG A 166 7.15 -34.61 -6.62
N LEU A 167 6.50 -35.04 -5.55
CA LEU A 167 6.60 -34.40 -4.23
C LEU A 167 7.79 -34.93 -3.41
N GLU A 168 8.22 -36.15 -3.71
CA GLU A 168 9.33 -36.81 -3.01
C GLU A 168 10.31 -37.41 -4.02
N ALA A 169 11.61 -37.20 -3.80
CA ALA A 169 12.66 -37.72 -4.66
C ALA A 169 12.64 -39.26 -4.67
N GLY A 170 12.56 -39.86 -5.86
CA GLY A 170 12.52 -41.31 -6.05
C GLY A 170 11.16 -41.97 -5.76
N VAL A 171 10.12 -41.19 -5.49
CA VAL A 171 8.76 -41.71 -5.23
C VAL A 171 7.84 -41.38 -6.40
N ASP A 172 7.69 -42.33 -7.31
CA ASP A 172 6.90 -42.15 -8.54
C ASP A 172 5.38 -42.31 -8.34
N ARG A 173 4.94 -42.67 -7.13
CA ARG A 173 3.52 -42.82 -6.79
C ARG A 173 2.86 -41.54 -6.31
N LEU A 174 3.63 -40.57 -5.80
CA LEU A 174 3.13 -39.33 -5.19
C LEU A 174 3.57 -38.12 -6.01
N TRP A 175 2.63 -37.53 -6.73
CA TRP A 175 2.90 -36.45 -7.67
C TRP A 175 1.67 -35.57 -7.88
N PHE A 176 1.87 -34.41 -8.50
CA PHE A 176 0.79 -33.60 -9.05
C PHE A 176 1.07 -33.18 -10.48
N ASP A 177 0.03 -32.94 -11.28
CA ASP A 177 0.15 -32.24 -12.57
C ASP A 177 -0.76 -31.00 -12.60
N LEU A 178 -0.46 -30.09 -13.52
CA LEU A 178 -1.13 -28.79 -13.62
C LEU A 178 -1.67 -28.56 -15.01
N ARG A 179 -2.80 -27.86 -15.08
CA ARG A 179 -3.38 -27.32 -16.30
C ARG A 179 -3.80 -25.87 -16.08
N TYR A 180 -3.42 -24.99 -16.99
CA TYR A 180 -3.76 -23.57 -16.97
C TYR A 180 -4.66 -23.23 -18.16
N GLU A 181 -5.83 -22.65 -17.89
CA GLU A 181 -6.87 -22.38 -18.89
C GLU A 181 -7.38 -20.95 -18.74
N LEU A 182 -7.46 -20.19 -19.83
CA LEU A 182 -8.15 -18.90 -19.80
C LEU A 182 -9.64 -19.10 -19.50
N VAL A 183 -10.19 -18.29 -18.61
CA VAL A 183 -11.62 -18.29 -18.34
C VAL A 183 -12.30 -17.32 -19.32
N PRO A 184 -13.21 -17.79 -20.20
CA PRO A 184 -13.79 -16.97 -21.26
C PRO A 184 -14.43 -15.68 -20.74
N ASN A 185 -14.21 -14.57 -21.45
CA ASN A 185 -14.75 -13.24 -21.13
C ASN A 185 -14.33 -12.68 -19.76
N THR A 186 -13.23 -13.16 -19.18
CA THR A 186 -12.65 -12.63 -17.94
C THR A 186 -11.15 -12.38 -18.12
N SER A 187 -10.54 -11.67 -17.18
CA SER A 187 -9.09 -11.53 -17.08
C SER A 187 -8.43 -12.68 -16.32
N ARG A 188 -9.11 -13.83 -16.17
CA ARG A 188 -8.70 -14.89 -15.26
C ARG A 188 -8.13 -16.12 -15.96
N VAL A 189 -7.23 -16.79 -15.26
CA VAL A 189 -6.69 -18.10 -15.60
C VAL A 189 -7.14 -19.09 -14.53
N ARG A 190 -7.81 -20.15 -14.94
CA ARG A 190 -8.13 -21.29 -14.08
C ARG A 190 -6.93 -22.24 -14.06
N VAL A 191 -6.49 -22.57 -12.85
CA VAL A 191 -5.54 -23.64 -12.61
C VAL A 191 -6.30 -24.86 -12.13
N THR A 192 -6.08 -25.98 -12.79
CA THR A 192 -6.47 -27.30 -12.30
C THR A 192 -5.22 -28.03 -11.81
N SER A 193 -5.22 -28.43 -10.54
CA SER A 193 -4.17 -29.25 -9.93
C SER A 193 -4.71 -30.64 -9.65
N VAL A 194 -4.06 -31.66 -10.22
CA VAL A 194 -4.41 -33.06 -9.98
C VAL A 194 -3.33 -33.70 -9.14
N GLY A 195 -3.63 -34.01 -7.88
CA GLY A 195 -2.75 -34.75 -6.97
C GLY A 195 -3.05 -36.25 -6.98
N VAL A 196 -1.99 -37.07 -7.02
CA VAL A 196 -2.11 -38.53 -7.12
C VAL A 196 -1.24 -39.22 -6.08
N ASP A 197 -1.80 -40.22 -5.40
CA ASP A 197 -1.06 -41.21 -4.60
C ASP A 197 -1.44 -42.64 -5.02
N GLY A 198 -0.63 -43.23 -5.90
CA GLY A 198 -0.88 -44.54 -6.49
C GLY A 198 -2.08 -44.53 -7.45
N GLU A 199 -3.20 -45.13 -7.03
CA GLU A 199 -4.44 -45.18 -7.83
C GLU A 199 -5.47 -44.12 -7.41
N ILE A 200 -5.21 -43.38 -6.32
CA ILE A 200 -6.12 -42.37 -5.82
C ILE A 200 -5.73 -41.01 -6.39
N GLN A 201 -6.73 -40.31 -6.93
CA GLN A 201 -6.60 -38.98 -7.49
C GLN A 201 -7.52 -38.00 -6.76
N ARG A 202 -7.00 -36.80 -6.50
CA ARG A 202 -7.76 -35.61 -6.09
C ARG A 202 -7.50 -34.49 -7.08
N THR A 203 -8.51 -33.67 -7.30
CA THR A 203 -8.45 -32.56 -8.25
C THR A 203 -8.98 -31.34 -7.56
N LEU A 204 -8.20 -30.27 -7.62
CA LEU A 204 -8.55 -28.96 -7.10
C LEU A 204 -8.48 -27.95 -8.23
N THR A 205 -9.38 -26.98 -8.22
CA THR A 205 -9.36 -25.87 -9.17
C THR A 205 -9.43 -24.55 -8.44
N MET A 206 -8.70 -23.56 -8.94
CA MET A 206 -8.79 -22.17 -8.48
C MET A 206 -8.52 -21.23 -9.66
N GLU A 207 -9.23 -20.12 -9.71
CA GLU A 207 -9.00 -19.04 -10.68
C GLU A 207 -8.04 -18.00 -10.10
N PHE A 208 -7.26 -17.41 -10.99
CA PHE A 208 -6.34 -16.33 -10.69
C PHE A 208 -6.59 -15.17 -11.65
N SER A 209 -6.73 -13.96 -11.14
CA SER A 209 -6.94 -12.77 -11.96
C SER A 209 -5.60 -12.21 -12.41
N ILE A 210 -5.43 -12.02 -13.72
CA ILE A 210 -4.33 -11.23 -14.28
C ILE A 210 -4.70 -9.76 -14.13
N GLY A 211 -3.78 -8.98 -13.57
CA GLY A 211 -4.00 -7.57 -13.28
C GLY A 211 -2.70 -6.78 -13.34
N LYS A 212 -2.76 -5.59 -12.74
CA LYS A 212 -1.61 -4.72 -12.52
C LYS A 212 -1.86 -3.96 -11.25
N ARG A 213 -0.88 -3.98 -10.35
CA ARG A 213 -0.96 -3.38 -9.02
C ARG A 213 0.37 -2.75 -8.69
N ILE A 214 0.32 -1.53 -8.16
CA ILE A 214 1.48 -0.91 -7.53
C ILE A 214 1.36 -1.26 -6.06
N GLU A 215 2.18 -2.19 -5.57
CA GLU A 215 2.09 -2.78 -4.23
C GLU A 215 2.63 -1.82 -3.14
N TYR A 216 2.33 -0.52 -3.25
CA TYR A 216 2.85 0.54 -2.40
C TYR A 216 1.77 1.59 -2.08
N ALA A 217 1.79 2.06 -0.84
CA ALA A 217 1.09 3.28 -0.42
C ALA A 217 1.83 4.53 -0.92
N ILE A 218 3.18 4.50 -0.89
CA ILE A 218 4.04 5.56 -1.42
C ILE A 218 5.16 4.93 -2.22
N ILE A 219 5.40 5.47 -3.42
CA ILE A 219 6.64 5.25 -4.15
C ILE A 219 7.17 6.58 -4.67
N SER A 220 8.43 6.87 -4.35
CA SER A 220 9.05 8.14 -4.71
C SER A 220 10.51 8.01 -5.15
N PRO A 221 10.93 8.72 -6.20
CA PRO A 221 12.35 8.88 -6.53
C PRO A 221 13.01 10.02 -5.74
N ASN A 222 12.25 10.85 -5.04
CA ASN A 222 12.76 11.83 -4.08
C ASN A 222 12.63 11.30 -2.63
N ARG A 223 13.27 11.99 -1.68
CA ARG A 223 13.18 11.60 -0.27
C ARG A 223 11.76 11.75 0.27
N VAL A 224 11.40 10.89 1.20
CA VAL A 224 10.08 10.87 1.84
C VAL A 224 10.20 11.36 3.28
N MET A 225 9.25 12.18 3.72
CA MET A 225 9.20 12.70 5.08
C MET A 225 7.81 12.43 5.67
N ILE A 226 7.76 11.64 6.75
CA ILE A 226 6.55 11.29 7.49
C ILE A 226 6.62 11.90 8.90
N GLY A 227 5.86 12.97 9.11
CA GLY A 227 5.83 13.75 10.34
C GLY A 227 4.79 13.25 11.34
N LYS A 228 4.44 14.10 12.29
CA LYS A 228 3.41 13.84 13.31
C LYS A 228 1.99 13.87 12.71
N ASN A 229 1.10 13.07 13.32
CA ASN A 229 -0.28 12.77 12.97
C ASN A 229 -0.45 12.21 11.56
N VAL A 230 0.36 11.18 11.25
CA VAL A 230 0.31 10.46 9.97
C VAL A 230 0.31 8.95 10.19
N ILE A 231 -0.71 8.24 9.70
CA ILE A 231 -0.71 6.77 9.65
C ILE A 231 -0.63 6.33 8.19
N VAL A 232 0.30 5.43 7.90
CA VAL A 232 0.45 4.81 6.57
C VAL A 232 0.08 3.33 6.65
N GLU A 233 -0.93 2.92 5.90
CA GLU A 233 -1.31 1.52 5.70
C GLU A 233 -0.87 1.09 4.30
N GLY A 234 0.15 0.22 4.22
CA GLY A 234 0.74 -0.31 3.01
C GLY A 234 2.25 0.00 2.90
N PRO A 235 2.96 -0.65 1.96
CA PRO A 235 4.40 -0.47 1.81
C PRO A 235 4.81 0.95 1.37
N LEU A 236 5.97 1.40 1.84
CA LEU A 236 6.60 2.67 1.46
C LEU A 236 7.92 2.39 0.77
N GLY A 237 8.07 2.90 -0.46
CA GLY A 237 9.24 2.72 -1.30
C GLY A 237 9.92 4.04 -1.65
N THR A 238 11.26 4.11 -1.55
CA THR A 238 12.02 5.23 -2.12
C THR A 238 13.32 4.80 -2.79
N GLN A 239 13.57 5.37 -3.96
CA GLN A 239 14.85 5.23 -4.69
C GLN A 239 15.89 6.28 -4.29
N TYR A 240 15.53 7.25 -3.44
CA TYR A 240 16.45 8.31 -3.04
C TYR A 240 17.69 7.73 -2.34
N GLY A 241 18.87 8.27 -2.64
CA GLY A 241 20.15 7.81 -2.13
C GLY A 241 20.88 6.83 -3.05
N THR A 242 20.27 6.43 -4.18
CA THR A 242 20.91 5.55 -5.16
C THR A 242 21.79 6.31 -6.17
N ASN A 243 21.60 7.63 -6.34
CA ASN A 243 22.50 8.46 -7.14
C ASN A 243 23.57 9.13 -6.30
N ALA A 244 24.66 9.52 -6.96
CA ALA A 244 25.68 10.37 -6.37
C ALA A 244 25.07 11.70 -5.87
N ASP A 245 25.58 12.18 -4.73
CA ASP A 245 25.21 13.45 -4.10
C ASP A 245 23.76 13.55 -3.57
N GLU A 246 22.97 12.47 -3.60
CA GLU A 246 21.65 12.40 -2.92
C GLU A 246 21.82 12.21 -1.40
N LEU A 247 22.75 11.34 -0.98
CA LEU A 247 23.07 11.17 0.44
C LEU A 247 23.98 12.28 0.93
N THR A 248 23.54 12.99 1.97
CA THR A 248 24.31 14.06 2.63
C THR A 248 24.09 14.04 4.13
N ALA A 249 25.11 14.43 4.92
CA ALA A 249 24.98 14.59 6.37
C ALA A 249 24.04 15.76 6.77
N ALA A 250 23.61 16.56 5.79
CA ALA A 250 22.78 17.74 5.96
C ALA A 250 21.33 17.48 5.49
N ASN A 251 20.75 16.36 5.93
CA ASN A 251 19.37 15.90 5.64
C ASN A 251 19.17 15.15 4.31
N GLY A 252 20.22 14.57 3.73
CA GLY A 252 20.13 13.70 2.55
C GLY A 252 19.68 12.28 2.89
N ASP A 253 18.67 12.13 3.74
CA ASP A 253 18.12 10.84 4.17
C ASP A 253 17.00 10.39 3.23
N PRO A 254 16.98 9.13 2.76
CA PRO A 254 15.90 8.59 1.94
C PRO A 254 14.52 8.69 2.59
N LEU A 255 14.45 8.42 3.89
CA LEU A 255 13.26 8.54 4.70
C LEU A 255 13.59 9.28 6.01
N VAL A 256 12.75 10.25 6.35
CA VAL A 256 12.71 10.81 7.70
C VAL A 256 11.33 10.55 8.27
N MET A 257 11.28 9.86 9.41
CA MET A 257 10.02 9.56 10.10
C MET A 257 10.12 9.98 11.56
N ARG A 258 9.04 10.57 12.09
CA ARG A 258 8.98 11.03 13.48
C ARG A 258 7.81 10.38 14.19
N SER A 259 8.06 9.99 15.45
CA SER A 259 7.03 9.46 16.34
C SER A 259 5.89 10.45 16.53
N ASP A 260 4.65 9.95 16.50
CA ASP A 260 3.45 10.73 16.76
C ASP A 260 3.34 11.20 18.21
N PHE A 261 4.08 10.59 19.14
CA PHE A 261 3.96 10.88 20.57
C PHE A 261 4.94 11.96 21.06
N ARG A 262 5.72 12.54 20.15
CA ARG A 262 6.50 13.76 20.42
C ARG A 262 5.58 14.95 20.67
N TYR A 263 6.07 15.90 21.47
CA TYR A 263 5.41 17.17 21.78
C TYR A 263 4.09 17.08 22.56
N LEU A 264 3.71 15.90 23.07
CA LEU A 264 2.55 15.73 23.95
C LEU A 264 2.88 16.12 25.40
N SER A 265 4.03 15.66 25.91
CA SER A 265 4.63 16.09 27.18
C SER A 265 6.16 16.01 27.10
N ASP A 266 6.86 16.78 27.95
CA ASP A 266 8.33 16.72 28.04
C ASP A 266 8.81 15.34 28.54
N SER A 267 8.06 14.73 29.46
CA SER A 267 8.35 13.40 30.03
C SER A 267 8.22 12.32 28.96
N LEU A 268 7.10 12.30 28.22
CA LEU A 268 6.89 11.34 27.13
C LEU A 268 7.93 11.53 26.02
N THR A 269 8.24 12.77 25.65
CA THR A 269 9.29 13.05 24.65
C THR A 269 10.64 12.50 25.09
N ALA A 270 11.00 12.59 26.38
CA ALA A 270 12.22 11.99 26.91
C ALA A 270 12.19 10.45 26.86
N LYS A 271 11.06 9.82 27.17
CA LYS A 271 10.88 8.37 27.07
C LYS A 271 11.01 7.89 25.62
N VAL A 272 10.34 8.56 24.67
CA VAL A 272 10.41 8.26 23.22
C VAL A 272 11.85 8.39 22.70
N ASN A 273 12.60 9.43 23.10
CA ASN A 273 14.01 9.55 22.74
C ASN A 273 14.88 8.42 23.32
N ALA A 274 14.60 7.97 24.54
CA ALA A 274 15.31 6.86 25.15
C ALA A 274 14.99 5.52 24.46
N LEU A 275 13.73 5.31 24.06
CA LEU A 275 13.33 4.15 23.28
C LEU A 275 13.97 4.16 21.88
N ALA A 276 13.95 5.29 21.17
CA ALA A 276 14.60 5.42 19.86
C ALA A 276 16.10 5.06 19.92
N ALA A 277 16.80 5.47 20.99
CA ALA A 277 18.19 5.09 21.21
C ALA A 277 18.36 3.58 21.51
N ALA A 278 17.40 2.96 22.18
CA ALA A 278 17.40 1.53 22.45
C ALA A 278 17.09 0.71 21.18
N VAL A 279 16.10 1.14 20.38
CA VAL A 279 15.76 0.56 19.07
C VAL A 279 16.99 0.59 18.16
N ALA A 280 17.61 1.76 17.97
CA ALA A 280 18.82 1.90 17.17
C ALA A 280 19.97 0.97 17.60
N ALA A 281 20.04 0.60 18.88
CA ALA A 281 21.12 -0.25 19.39
C ALA A 281 20.79 -1.75 19.39
N TYR A 282 19.51 -2.14 19.48
CA TYR A 282 19.13 -3.52 19.80
C TYR A 282 18.03 -4.13 18.91
N ASP A 283 17.29 -3.33 18.14
CA ASP A 283 16.31 -3.83 17.18
C ASP A 283 17.02 -4.67 16.09
N SER A 284 16.61 -5.93 15.98
CA SER A 284 17.27 -6.91 15.12
C SER A 284 16.61 -7.08 13.75
N ASP A 285 15.35 -6.69 13.58
CA ASP A 285 14.61 -6.83 12.31
C ASP A 285 14.13 -5.51 11.71
N GLY A 286 14.43 -4.38 12.36
CA GLY A 286 14.20 -3.05 11.81
C GLY A 286 12.73 -2.64 11.85
N ASP A 287 11.95 -3.22 12.75
CA ASP A 287 10.53 -2.95 12.88
C ASP A 287 10.23 -1.77 13.83
N GLY A 288 11.26 -1.19 14.45
CA GLY A 288 11.12 -0.03 15.32
C GLY A 288 10.55 -0.36 16.71
N ARG A 289 10.49 -1.66 17.07
CA ARG A 289 9.91 -2.16 18.31
C ARG A 289 10.89 -3.11 19.00
N LEU A 290 10.70 -3.34 20.30
CA LEU A 290 11.58 -4.23 21.08
C LEU A 290 10.79 -5.36 21.71
N ARG A 291 11.13 -6.61 21.40
CA ARG A 291 10.51 -7.80 22.01
C ARG A 291 11.14 -8.11 23.36
N PRO A 292 10.36 -8.14 24.46
CA PRO A 292 10.88 -8.54 25.78
C PRO A 292 11.39 -9.99 25.85
N THR A 293 10.97 -10.85 24.91
CA THR A 293 11.37 -12.26 24.88
C THR A 293 12.59 -12.53 23.99
N HIS A 294 13.03 -11.55 23.19
CA HIS A 294 14.14 -11.72 22.26
C HIS A 294 15.50 -11.45 22.95
N PRO A 295 16.51 -12.32 22.82
CA PRO A 295 17.75 -12.24 23.60
C PRO A 295 18.60 -11.00 23.33
N THR A 296 18.47 -10.40 22.14
CA THR A 296 19.17 -9.14 21.79
C THR A 296 18.35 -7.93 22.23
N GLU A 297 17.07 -7.86 21.86
CA GLU A 297 16.21 -6.70 22.11
C GLU A 297 15.92 -6.47 23.58
N LEU A 298 15.79 -7.54 24.38
CA LEU A 298 15.61 -7.43 25.83
C LEU A 298 16.74 -6.63 26.51
N GLN A 299 17.93 -6.56 25.91
CA GLN A 299 19.03 -5.75 26.45
C GLN A 299 18.73 -4.25 26.37
N GLY A 300 18.01 -3.81 25.32
CA GLY A 300 17.54 -2.43 25.17
C GLY A 300 16.50 -2.01 26.21
N LEU A 301 15.82 -3.00 26.81
CA LEU A 301 14.82 -2.78 27.87
C LEU A 301 15.43 -2.79 29.27
N SER A 302 16.68 -3.26 29.41
CA SER A 302 17.34 -3.42 30.71
C SER A 302 17.55 -2.07 31.42
N GLY A 303 17.02 -1.94 32.63
CA GLY A 303 17.13 -0.71 33.43
C GLY A 303 16.18 0.41 33.01
N THR A 304 15.29 0.15 32.05
CA THR A 304 14.17 1.02 31.71
C THR A 304 12.94 0.68 32.57
N SER A 305 11.92 1.54 32.54
CA SER A 305 10.60 1.27 33.09
C SER A 305 9.57 0.90 32.02
N PHE A 306 10.03 0.58 30.81
CA PHE A 306 9.13 0.31 29.68
C PHE A 306 8.44 -1.04 29.86
N GLN A 307 7.16 -1.09 29.52
CA GLN A 307 6.29 -2.25 29.68
C GLN A 307 5.42 -2.38 28.45
N ASP A 308 5.16 -3.61 28.03
CA ASP A 308 4.15 -3.95 27.04
C ASP A 308 2.78 -3.80 27.71
N LEU A 309 2.11 -2.67 27.45
CA LEU A 309 0.81 -2.31 28.03
C LEU A 309 -0.34 -2.69 27.11
N ASP A 310 -0.12 -2.66 25.80
CA ASP A 310 -1.12 -2.97 24.79
C ASP A 310 -1.24 -4.50 24.52
N ARG A 311 -0.27 -5.28 25.01
CA ARG A 311 -0.18 -6.75 24.97
C ARG A 311 0.02 -7.31 23.57
N ASP A 312 0.71 -6.57 22.71
CA ASP A 312 1.05 -7.02 21.36
C ASP A 312 2.35 -7.87 21.31
N GLU A 313 2.99 -8.12 22.46
CA GLU A 313 4.29 -8.79 22.66
C GLU A 313 5.52 -7.94 22.35
N PHE A 314 5.33 -6.67 21.99
CA PHE A 314 6.39 -5.71 21.72
C PHE A 314 6.35 -4.57 22.74
N ILE A 315 7.40 -3.75 22.72
CA ILE A 315 7.43 -2.47 23.41
C ILE A 315 7.76 -1.41 22.37
N ASP A 316 6.86 -0.45 22.21
CA ASP A 316 6.99 0.64 21.25
C ASP A 316 6.53 2.00 21.79
N ASP A 317 6.45 3.01 20.91
CA ASP A 317 6.09 4.37 21.33
C ASP A 317 4.65 4.46 21.89
N PHE A 318 3.73 3.59 21.46
CA PHE A 318 2.35 3.55 21.92
C PHE A 318 2.27 3.05 23.36
N ASP A 319 3.07 2.04 23.74
CA ASP A 319 3.20 1.65 25.15
C ASP A 319 3.67 2.79 26.03
N LEU A 320 4.62 3.60 25.54
CA LEU A 320 5.10 4.75 26.29
C LEU A 320 4.01 5.81 26.44
N PHE A 321 3.19 6.00 25.41
CA PHE A 321 2.01 6.86 25.44
C PHE A 321 0.99 6.36 26.47
N LEU A 322 0.60 5.08 26.41
CA LEU A 322 -0.29 4.46 27.39
C LEU A 322 0.28 4.63 28.80
N SER A 323 1.58 4.40 29.01
CA SER A 323 2.22 4.56 30.33
C SER A 323 2.20 6.00 30.89
N GLU A 324 2.06 7.01 30.02
CA GLU A 324 2.05 8.42 30.40
C GLU A 324 0.63 8.91 30.71
N TYR A 325 -0.37 8.41 29.96
CA TYR A 325 -1.74 8.92 30.00
C TYR A 325 -2.76 7.96 30.63
N ASP A 326 -2.48 6.67 30.78
CA ASP A 326 -3.29 5.75 31.58
C ASP A 326 -3.04 6.06 33.07
N LEU A 327 -3.88 6.92 33.65
CA LEU A 327 -3.73 7.45 35.00
C LEU A 327 -4.34 6.53 36.06
N ASP A 328 -5.28 5.65 35.67
CA ASP A 328 -5.96 4.75 36.60
C ASP A 328 -5.52 3.28 36.51
N GLY A 329 -4.69 2.95 35.52
CA GLY A 329 -3.97 1.69 35.36
C GLY A 329 -4.82 0.57 34.77
N ASP A 330 -5.83 0.90 33.98
CA ASP A 330 -6.72 -0.05 33.34
C ASP A 330 -6.31 -0.45 31.91
N ALA A 331 -5.18 0.07 31.43
CA ALA A 331 -4.62 -0.08 30.09
C ALA A 331 -5.48 0.56 28.97
N MET A 332 -6.31 1.54 29.33
CA MET A 332 -7.08 2.36 28.41
C MET A 332 -6.72 3.83 28.62
N VAL A 333 -6.75 4.61 27.53
CA VAL A 333 -6.59 6.07 27.59
C VAL A 333 -7.82 6.73 26.99
N VAL A 334 -8.58 7.40 27.84
CA VAL A 334 -9.90 7.90 27.46
C VAL A 334 -9.81 9.30 26.90
N TRP A 335 -10.16 9.46 25.62
CA TRP A 335 -10.08 10.74 24.91
C TRP A 335 -11.46 11.36 24.65
N ASP A 336 -12.50 10.54 24.47
CA ASP A 336 -13.90 10.98 24.32
C ASP A 336 -14.83 10.13 25.20
N ALA A 337 -15.11 10.61 26.41
CA ALA A 337 -16.02 9.93 27.34
C ALA A 337 -17.46 9.77 26.82
N THR A 338 -17.91 10.64 25.88
CA THR A 338 -19.26 10.49 25.30
C THR A 338 -19.29 9.30 24.34
N ARG A 339 -18.23 9.16 23.53
CA ARG A 339 -18.06 8.04 22.61
C ARG A 339 -17.81 6.73 23.36
N ALA A 340 -16.99 6.75 24.41
CA ALA A 340 -16.78 5.60 25.31
C ALA A 340 -18.08 5.11 25.96
N ALA A 341 -18.89 6.04 26.49
CA ALA A 341 -20.19 5.69 27.04
C ALA A 341 -21.14 5.10 25.97
N ALA A 342 -21.09 5.60 24.72
CA ALA A 342 -21.88 5.07 23.61
C ALA A 342 -21.42 3.66 23.18
N ALA A 343 -20.12 3.36 23.32
CA ALA A 343 -19.54 2.04 23.12
C ALA A 343 -19.82 1.06 24.28
N ASN A 344 -20.41 1.54 25.38
CA ASN A 344 -20.63 0.80 26.64
C ASN A 344 -19.32 0.47 27.39
N ILE A 345 -18.33 1.35 27.30
CA ILE A 345 -17.07 1.26 28.05
C ILE A 345 -17.21 2.17 29.29
N ASP A 346 -16.94 1.61 30.48
CA ASP A 346 -16.93 2.36 31.75
C ASP A 346 -15.56 3.03 31.93
N ALA A 347 -15.32 4.05 31.12
CA ALA A 347 -14.00 4.63 30.87
C ALA A 347 -13.64 5.78 31.84
N GLY A 348 -14.20 5.79 33.06
CA GLY A 348 -13.81 6.78 34.07
C GLY A 348 -13.90 8.25 33.62
N SER A 349 -12.85 9.05 33.89
CA SER A 349 -12.73 10.44 33.45
C SER A 349 -11.78 10.55 32.27
N PRO A 350 -11.99 11.47 31.30
CA PRO A 350 -11.05 11.66 30.20
C PRO A 350 -9.62 11.95 30.68
N GLU A 351 -8.66 11.24 30.13
CA GLU A 351 -7.23 11.35 30.44
C GLU A 351 -6.48 12.09 29.34
N PHE A 352 -6.95 11.98 28.10
CA PHE A 352 -6.34 12.57 26.91
C PHE A 352 -7.33 13.46 26.15
N SER A 353 -7.85 14.49 26.83
CA SER A 353 -8.79 15.45 26.25
C SER A 353 -8.20 16.87 26.22
N GLY A 354 -8.24 17.52 25.06
CA GLY A 354 -7.68 18.85 24.82
C GLY A 354 -6.15 18.88 24.74
N VAL A 355 -5.51 17.72 24.62
CA VAL A 355 -4.06 17.58 24.44
C VAL A 355 -3.73 17.51 22.95
N ASP A 356 -4.15 16.45 22.29
CA ASP A 356 -4.08 16.27 20.83
C ASP A 356 -5.26 15.39 20.36
N ASP A 357 -6.48 15.95 20.42
CA ASP A 357 -7.70 15.23 20.04
C ASP A 357 -7.68 14.77 18.57
N GLN A 358 -6.82 15.38 17.74
CA GLN A 358 -6.61 14.98 16.34
C GLN A 358 -5.86 13.66 16.26
N LEU A 359 -4.78 13.51 17.05
CA LEU A 359 -4.06 12.24 17.13
C LEU A 359 -4.97 11.13 17.67
N ALA A 360 -5.73 11.40 18.73
CA ALA A 360 -6.61 10.39 19.30
C ALA A 360 -7.67 9.91 18.29
N ARG A 361 -8.32 10.83 17.58
CA ARG A 361 -9.22 10.47 16.47
C ARG A 361 -8.52 9.71 15.35
N LEU A 362 -7.30 10.08 14.98
CA LEU A 362 -6.57 9.42 13.91
C LEU A 362 -6.32 7.94 14.23
N ILE A 363 -6.02 7.63 15.49
CA ILE A 363 -5.79 6.26 15.98
C ILE A 363 -7.11 5.49 16.12
N ASP A 364 -8.09 6.04 16.84
CA ASP A 364 -9.38 5.38 17.13
C ASP A 364 -10.22 5.14 15.86
N LEU A 365 -10.13 6.06 14.89
CA LEU A 365 -10.80 5.92 13.59
C LEU A 365 -9.91 5.23 12.52
N ALA A 366 -8.72 4.75 12.89
CA ALA A 366 -7.94 3.88 12.03
C ALA A 366 -8.71 2.56 11.83
N LYS A 367 -8.52 1.96 10.66
CA LYS A 367 -9.15 0.71 10.20
C LYS A 367 -10.63 0.52 10.59
N PRO A 368 -11.57 1.14 9.87
CA PRO A 368 -13.00 1.06 10.18
C PRO A 368 -13.59 -0.35 10.23
N ASP A 369 -13.12 -1.23 9.35
CA ASP A 369 -13.55 -2.64 9.28
C ASP A 369 -12.47 -3.49 9.98
N ARG A 370 -12.58 -3.63 11.31
CA ARG A 370 -11.58 -4.29 12.18
C ARG A 370 -11.63 -5.80 12.03
N ASN A 371 -12.78 -6.35 11.65
CA ASN A 371 -12.99 -7.79 11.51
C ASN A 371 -12.82 -8.30 10.07
N GLU A 372 -12.62 -7.38 9.11
CA GLU A 372 -12.41 -7.65 7.68
C GLU A 372 -13.58 -8.38 6.99
N ASP A 373 -14.82 -8.21 7.48
CA ASP A 373 -16.01 -8.81 6.89
C ASP A 373 -16.69 -7.95 5.80
N GLY A 374 -16.15 -6.75 5.55
CA GLY A 374 -16.61 -5.80 4.55
C GLY A 374 -17.71 -4.87 5.05
N VAL A 375 -18.08 -4.93 6.33
CA VAL A 375 -19.16 -4.13 6.93
C VAL A 375 -18.69 -3.48 8.22
N VAL A 376 -18.68 -2.15 8.25
CA VAL A 376 -18.43 -1.39 9.48
C VAL A 376 -19.71 -1.37 10.33
N ASP A 377 -19.71 -2.11 11.43
CA ASP A 377 -20.84 -2.21 12.35
C ASP A 377 -20.45 -2.21 13.84
N ALA A 378 -21.40 -2.55 14.72
CA ALA A 378 -21.17 -2.57 16.17
C ALA A 378 -20.16 -3.64 16.62
N ARG A 379 -19.75 -4.58 15.76
CA ARG A 379 -18.65 -5.52 15.99
C ARG A 379 -17.33 -4.79 15.95
N ASP A 380 -17.14 -3.91 14.98
CA ASP A 380 -15.90 -3.13 14.86
C ASP A 380 -15.74 -2.17 16.05
N VAL A 381 -16.86 -1.57 16.50
CA VAL A 381 -16.85 -0.76 17.74
C VAL A 381 -16.44 -1.57 18.98
N ARG A 382 -16.75 -2.86 19.03
CA ARG A 382 -16.27 -3.74 20.12
C ARG A 382 -14.83 -4.21 19.95
N LEU A 383 -14.22 -3.93 18.80
CA LEU A 383 -12.85 -4.24 18.45
C LEU A 383 -12.00 -2.96 18.38
N GLY A 384 -12.39 -1.90 19.11
CA GLY A 384 -11.62 -0.66 19.20
C GLY A 384 -11.83 0.35 18.07
N TYR A 385 -12.85 0.22 17.22
CA TYR A 385 -13.13 1.26 16.22
C TYR A 385 -14.13 2.30 16.71
N SER A 386 -13.72 3.58 16.70
CA SER A 386 -14.58 4.70 17.04
C SER A 386 -15.25 4.53 18.42
N ASP A 387 -14.52 4.04 19.40
CA ASP A 387 -15.05 3.73 20.72
C ASP A 387 -14.71 4.80 21.77
N GLY A 388 -13.90 5.81 21.45
CA GLY A 388 -13.57 6.92 22.36
C GLY A 388 -12.43 6.63 23.33
N VAL A 389 -11.77 5.48 23.17
CA VAL A 389 -10.68 5.00 24.02
C VAL A 389 -9.48 4.64 23.13
N LEU A 390 -8.27 4.83 23.63
CA LEU A 390 -7.04 4.32 23.01
C LEU A 390 -6.50 3.17 23.86
N SER A 391 -6.32 2.00 23.25
CA SER A 391 -5.90 0.76 23.90
C SER A 391 -5.24 -0.20 22.88
N GLY A 392 -4.89 -1.42 23.31
CA GLY A 392 -4.35 -2.44 22.39
C GLY A 392 -5.30 -2.88 21.27
N ASP A 393 -6.60 -2.62 21.39
CA ASP A 393 -7.56 -2.90 20.33
C ASP A 393 -7.41 -1.93 19.13
N ASP A 394 -6.70 -0.81 19.30
CA ASP A 394 -6.44 0.16 18.25
C ASP A 394 -5.38 -0.29 17.23
N TYR A 395 -4.55 -1.27 17.57
CA TYR A 395 -3.46 -1.77 16.71
C TYR A 395 -2.65 -0.64 16.06
N TYR A 396 -2.30 0.37 16.86
CA TYR A 396 -1.51 1.49 16.36
C TYR A 396 -0.19 0.99 15.79
N ALA A 397 0.15 1.50 14.60
CA ALA A 397 1.51 1.49 14.12
C ALA A 397 1.67 2.70 13.19
N LYS A 398 2.87 3.28 13.17
CA LYS A 398 3.17 4.43 12.32
C LYS A 398 3.07 4.05 10.83
N VAL A 399 3.61 2.87 10.52
CA VAL A 399 3.50 2.23 9.21
C VAL A 399 3.01 0.80 9.39
N GLN A 400 1.88 0.46 8.77
CA GLN A 400 1.38 -0.90 8.67
C GLN A 400 1.70 -1.43 7.28
N GLY A 401 2.90 -1.97 7.13
CA GLY A 401 3.47 -2.39 5.86
C GLY A 401 4.98 -2.54 5.99
N LYS A 402 5.67 -2.38 4.87
CA LYS A 402 7.11 -2.56 4.76
C LYS A 402 7.80 -1.28 4.29
N LEU A 403 8.98 -1.01 4.84
CA LEU A 403 9.90 0.01 4.34
C LEU A 403 10.84 -0.59 3.29
N VAL A 404 10.89 0.00 2.10
CA VAL A 404 11.69 -0.49 0.98
C VAL A 404 12.58 0.63 0.44
N PHE A 405 13.89 0.39 0.46
CA PHE A 405 14.91 1.36 0.08
C PHE A 405 15.75 0.81 -1.07
N GLY A 406 15.99 1.65 -2.09
CA GLY A 406 16.95 1.31 -3.15
C GLY A 406 18.41 1.41 -2.68
N VAL A 407 18.68 2.25 -1.68
CA VAL A 407 20.03 2.43 -1.10
C VAL A 407 20.41 1.27 -0.18
N SER A 408 21.70 1.07 0.06
CA SER A 408 22.18 0.14 1.09
C SER A 408 22.18 0.80 2.47
N GLU A 409 21.90 0.01 3.51
CA GLU A 409 21.90 0.44 4.92
C GLU A 409 23.23 1.14 5.28
N SER A 410 24.35 0.45 5.03
CA SER A 410 25.69 0.99 5.33
C SER A 410 26.02 2.32 4.64
N ALA A 411 25.55 2.55 3.41
CA ALA A 411 25.83 3.78 2.68
C ALA A 411 25.07 4.96 3.31
N TRP A 412 23.81 4.73 3.69
CA TRP A 412 23.01 5.72 4.40
C TRP A 412 23.64 6.05 5.75
N GLU A 413 23.85 5.07 6.62
CA GLU A 413 24.36 5.30 7.99
C GLU A 413 25.73 5.95 8.03
N THR A 414 26.62 5.60 7.08
CA THR A 414 27.95 6.20 6.99
C THR A 414 27.88 7.70 6.75
N VAL A 415 26.95 8.14 5.90
CA VAL A 415 26.80 9.55 5.55
C VAL A 415 26.00 10.30 6.61
N ALA A 416 24.95 9.69 7.15
CA ALA A 416 24.14 10.26 8.23
C ALA A 416 24.93 10.37 9.55
N ALA A 417 25.95 9.52 9.74
CA ALA A 417 26.69 9.36 10.99
C ALA A 417 25.78 8.98 12.19
N GLU A 418 24.69 8.27 11.89
CA GLU A 418 23.67 7.78 12.83
C GLU A 418 23.06 6.49 12.27
N ASP A 419 22.53 5.63 13.14
CA ASP A 419 21.73 4.46 12.75
C ASP A 419 20.43 4.95 12.09
N TRP A 420 20.02 4.32 10.99
CA TRP A 420 18.86 4.80 10.23
C TRP A 420 17.56 4.73 11.04
N ARG A 421 17.44 3.84 12.03
CA ARG A 421 16.28 3.73 12.93
C ARG A 421 16.17 4.92 13.89
N GLY A 422 17.28 5.62 14.14
CA GLY A 422 17.27 6.93 14.83
C GLY A 422 16.58 8.02 14.01
N ILE A 423 16.57 7.87 12.68
CA ILE A 423 16.03 8.83 11.71
C ILE A 423 14.61 8.44 11.25
N ALA A 424 14.35 7.15 11.03
CA ALA A 424 13.06 6.60 10.67
C ALA A 424 12.33 6.06 11.92
N GLN A 425 11.84 6.96 12.77
CA GLN A 425 11.27 6.62 14.07
C GLN A 425 9.80 6.20 14.01
N GLY A 426 9.40 5.29 14.89
CA GLY A 426 8.03 4.82 15.09
C GLY A 426 7.83 3.38 14.63
N PRO A 427 6.84 2.67 15.19
CA PRO A 427 6.64 1.25 14.92
C PRO A 427 6.22 0.97 13.48
N VAL A 428 6.84 -0.05 12.89
CA VAL A 428 6.53 -0.61 11.57
C VAL A 428 5.99 -2.02 11.77
N ARG A 429 4.76 -2.27 11.33
CA ARG A 429 4.12 -3.58 11.40
C ARG A 429 4.01 -4.19 10.01
N PRO A 430 4.90 -5.13 9.62
CA PRO A 430 4.84 -5.78 8.31
C PRO A 430 3.64 -6.71 8.15
N GLY A 431 3.35 -7.08 6.90
CA GLY A 431 2.41 -8.14 6.60
C GLY A 431 2.89 -9.51 7.09
N GLU A 432 1.99 -10.50 7.13
CA GLU A 432 2.35 -11.85 7.55
C GLU A 432 3.48 -12.42 6.70
N SER A 433 4.53 -12.93 7.35
CA SER A 433 5.72 -13.49 6.69
C SER A 433 6.54 -12.50 5.85
N GLU A 434 6.36 -11.19 6.05
CA GLU A 434 7.18 -10.14 5.44
C GLU A 434 8.20 -9.58 6.44
N SER A 435 9.33 -9.08 5.94
CA SER A 435 10.27 -8.30 6.75
C SER A 435 9.78 -6.85 6.86
N ALA A 436 10.01 -6.20 8.00
CA ALA A 436 9.66 -4.79 8.21
C ALA A 436 10.43 -3.84 7.28
N VAL A 437 11.67 -4.19 6.96
CA VAL A 437 12.55 -3.40 6.08
C VAL A 437 13.18 -4.26 4.98
N GLN A 438 13.49 -3.62 3.85
CA GLN A 438 14.35 -4.13 2.77
C GLN A 438 15.21 -3.00 2.23
N PHE A 439 16.52 -3.21 2.24
CA PHE A 439 17.50 -2.36 1.57
C PHE A 439 17.89 -2.96 0.22
N GLU A 440 18.54 -2.15 -0.62
CA GLU A 440 19.05 -2.58 -1.93
C GLU A 440 17.97 -3.19 -2.83
N ALA A 441 16.74 -2.70 -2.72
CA ALA A 441 15.66 -3.08 -3.61
C ALA A 441 16.03 -2.72 -5.06
N THR A 442 15.74 -3.64 -5.98
CA THR A 442 16.13 -3.52 -7.37
C THR A 442 15.34 -2.41 -8.08
N GLU A 443 15.84 -1.94 -9.23
CA GLU A 443 15.12 -0.99 -10.07
C GLU A 443 13.77 -1.55 -10.55
N ASP A 444 13.62 -2.87 -10.65
CA ASP A 444 12.37 -3.53 -11.01
C ASP A 444 11.34 -3.55 -9.86
N GLU A 445 11.79 -3.57 -8.61
CA GLU A 445 10.91 -3.48 -7.43
C GLU A 445 10.49 -2.04 -7.14
N LEU A 446 11.41 -1.08 -7.28
CA LEU A 446 11.16 0.35 -7.05
C LEU A 446 11.18 1.17 -8.34
N ARG A 447 10.42 0.78 -9.37
CA ARG A 447 10.49 1.44 -10.69
C ARG A 447 10.24 2.95 -10.62
N VAL A 448 11.14 3.72 -11.24
CA VAL A 448 10.98 5.17 -11.39
C VAL A 448 10.05 5.46 -12.56
N VAL A 449 9.05 6.29 -12.30
CA VAL A 449 8.20 6.88 -13.33
C VAL A 449 8.55 8.34 -13.55
N THR A 450 8.40 8.80 -14.77
CA THR A 450 8.77 10.15 -15.22
C THR A 450 7.56 10.87 -15.81
N THR A 451 7.72 12.15 -16.16
CA THR A 451 6.64 12.90 -16.83
C THR A 451 6.30 12.37 -18.23
N ALA A 452 7.27 11.77 -18.92
CA ALA A 452 7.10 11.23 -20.26
C ALA A 452 6.13 10.04 -20.30
N ASP A 453 6.13 9.23 -19.24
CA ASP A 453 5.31 8.03 -19.12
C ASP A 453 3.79 8.35 -19.15
N PHE A 454 3.41 9.58 -18.79
CA PHE A 454 2.02 10.02 -18.72
C PHE A 454 1.55 10.89 -19.90
N ALA A 455 2.34 11.01 -20.98
CA ALA A 455 2.00 11.86 -22.12
C ALA A 455 0.65 11.49 -22.79
N ASP A 456 0.39 10.19 -22.94
CA ASP A 456 -0.87 9.70 -23.52
C ASP A 456 -2.07 9.94 -22.61
N SER A 457 -1.89 9.72 -21.29
CA SER A 457 -2.89 10.05 -20.27
C SER A 457 -3.22 11.55 -20.27
N ALA A 458 -2.20 12.41 -20.31
CA ALA A 458 -2.39 13.86 -20.41
C ALA A 458 -3.14 14.26 -21.68
N THR A 459 -2.82 13.64 -22.82
CA THR A 459 -3.52 13.85 -24.10
C THR A 459 -4.99 13.42 -24.02
N TRP A 460 -5.28 12.29 -23.37
CA TRP A 460 -6.65 11.85 -23.14
C TRP A 460 -7.44 12.90 -22.34
N PHE A 461 -6.93 13.34 -21.18
CA PHE A 461 -7.61 14.38 -20.39
C PHE A 461 -7.77 15.70 -21.18
N ALA A 462 -6.73 16.14 -21.89
CA ALA A 462 -6.76 17.38 -22.66
C ALA A 462 -7.83 17.40 -23.77
N THR A 463 -8.11 16.24 -24.37
CA THR A 463 -9.06 16.09 -25.48
C THR A 463 -10.51 15.90 -25.02
N HIS A 464 -10.71 15.39 -23.80
CA HIS A 464 -12.04 15.20 -23.20
C HIS A 464 -12.59 16.46 -22.52
N VAL A 465 -11.75 17.48 -22.38
CA VAL A 465 -12.10 18.79 -21.82
C VAL A 465 -12.43 19.76 -22.95
N THR A 466 -13.72 19.83 -23.31
CA THR A 466 -14.20 20.62 -24.46
C THR A 466 -14.75 22.00 -24.07
N ASN A 467 -15.06 22.23 -22.79
CA ASN A 467 -15.76 23.44 -22.38
C ASN A 467 -14.80 24.62 -22.18
N ASN A 468 -15.19 25.78 -22.71
CA ASN A 468 -14.37 26.98 -22.67
C ASN A 468 -14.41 27.65 -21.29
N PHE A 469 -13.22 27.88 -20.69
CA PHE A 469 -13.09 28.45 -19.36
C PHE A 469 -13.72 29.83 -19.20
N SER A 470 -13.46 30.78 -20.11
CA SER A 470 -13.97 32.15 -19.97
C SER A 470 -15.49 32.22 -20.13
N THR A 471 -16.06 31.37 -20.99
CA THR A 471 -17.51 31.23 -21.15
C THR A 471 -18.15 30.71 -19.86
N GLN A 472 -17.55 29.69 -19.23
CA GLN A 472 -18.04 29.16 -17.95
C GLN A 472 -17.89 30.17 -16.81
N ALA A 473 -16.78 30.91 -16.74
CA ALA A 473 -16.59 31.95 -15.75
C ALA A 473 -17.63 33.09 -15.89
N ALA A 474 -17.93 33.51 -17.12
CA ALA A 474 -18.96 34.51 -17.38
C ALA A 474 -20.36 34.01 -16.99
N ALA A 475 -20.67 32.74 -17.30
CA ALA A 475 -21.93 32.11 -16.89
C ALA A 475 -22.03 31.98 -15.36
N GLY A 476 -20.94 31.59 -14.69
CA GLY A 476 -20.87 31.52 -13.24
C GLY A 476 -21.07 32.87 -12.57
N ALA A 477 -20.49 33.95 -13.13
CA ALA A 477 -20.73 35.31 -12.66
C ALA A 477 -22.20 35.73 -12.84
N ALA A 478 -22.80 35.39 -13.99
CA ALA A 478 -24.23 35.64 -14.24
C ALA A 478 -25.15 34.83 -13.29
N ALA A 479 -24.69 33.69 -12.80
CA ALA A 479 -25.39 32.84 -11.84
C ALA A 479 -25.18 33.24 -10.36
N GLY A 480 -24.48 34.36 -10.09
CA GLY A 480 -24.27 34.89 -8.74
C GLY A 480 -22.88 34.65 -8.15
N GLY A 481 -21.97 33.99 -8.89
CA GLY A 481 -20.55 33.92 -8.54
C GLY A 481 -19.84 35.27 -8.70
N THR A 482 -18.63 35.39 -8.17
CA THR A 482 -17.83 36.63 -8.25
C THR A 482 -16.49 36.41 -8.95
N TYR A 483 -16.11 37.37 -9.79
CA TYR A 483 -14.81 37.42 -10.44
C TYR A 483 -14.06 38.69 -10.02
N THR A 484 -12.86 38.54 -9.47
CA THR A 484 -11.95 39.63 -9.18
C THR A 484 -10.77 39.55 -10.15
N PRO A 485 -10.53 40.57 -10.99
CA PRO A 485 -9.38 40.57 -11.87
C PRO A 485 -8.08 40.69 -11.07
N ALA A 486 -6.99 40.14 -11.61
CA ALA A 486 -5.68 40.10 -10.95
C ALA A 486 -5.22 41.46 -10.42
N ILE A 487 -5.39 42.53 -11.19
CA ILE A 487 -4.94 43.88 -10.82
C ILE A 487 -5.65 44.45 -9.57
N SER A 488 -6.82 43.93 -9.24
CA SER A 488 -7.62 44.31 -8.07
C SER A 488 -7.50 43.32 -6.91
N ALA A 489 -6.79 42.20 -7.10
CA ALA A 489 -6.56 41.20 -6.08
C ALA A 489 -5.35 41.57 -5.19
N PRO A 490 -5.32 41.13 -3.93
CA PRO A 490 -4.12 41.22 -3.12
C PRO A 490 -3.00 40.34 -3.69
N TYR A 491 -1.76 40.65 -3.33
CA TYR A 491 -0.64 39.75 -3.57
C TYR A 491 -0.73 38.55 -2.63
N GLU A 492 -0.43 37.38 -3.18
CA GLU A 492 -0.44 36.10 -2.47
C GLU A 492 0.95 35.46 -2.54
N ALA A 493 1.46 35.01 -1.39
CA ALA A 493 2.68 34.23 -1.30
C ALA A 493 2.52 32.86 -1.95
N VAL A 494 3.60 32.36 -2.55
CA VAL A 494 3.72 30.98 -3.03
C VAL A 494 4.96 30.35 -2.41
N PRO A 495 4.82 29.30 -1.57
CA PRO A 495 3.58 28.65 -1.15
C PRO A 495 2.69 29.56 -0.29
N TYR A 496 1.39 29.30 -0.29
CA TYR A 496 0.40 30.07 0.45
C TYR A 496 0.62 29.93 1.95
N GLY A 497 0.75 31.06 2.65
CA GLY A 497 0.94 31.09 4.11
C GLY A 497 2.39 30.88 4.56
N SER A 498 3.34 30.61 3.66
CA SER A 498 4.76 30.49 4.01
C SER A 498 5.35 31.85 4.41
N SER A 499 6.17 31.86 5.46
CA SER A 499 6.95 33.02 5.90
C SER A 499 8.18 33.27 5.00
N ALA A 500 8.58 32.27 4.22
CA ALA A 500 9.73 32.28 3.32
C ALA A 500 9.33 32.12 1.85
N ALA A 501 8.24 32.78 1.44
CA ALA A 501 7.65 32.70 0.10
C ALA A 501 8.70 32.75 -1.03
N TYR A 502 8.61 31.81 -1.97
CA TYR A 502 9.43 31.77 -3.17
C TYR A 502 9.03 32.81 -4.21
N ASP A 503 7.74 33.10 -4.30
CA ASP A 503 7.21 34.09 -5.21
C ASP A 503 5.94 34.75 -4.66
N TYR A 504 5.54 35.87 -5.27
CA TYR A 504 4.28 36.55 -5.00
C TYR A 504 3.48 36.76 -6.28
N TYR A 505 2.20 36.39 -6.24
CA TYR A 505 1.27 36.50 -7.36
C TYR A 505 0.14 37.47 -7.04
N GLN A 506 -0.13 38.37 -7.98
CA GLN A 506 -1.43 39.02 -8.08
C GLN A 506 -2.27 38.18 -9.05
N ARG A 507 -3.23 37.41 -8.53
CA ARG A 507 -3.95 36.38 -9.30
C ARG A 507 -5.45 36.68 -9.44
N PRO A 508 -6.09 36.34 -10.57
CA PRO A 508 -7.53 36.46 -10.70
C PRO A 508 -8.24 35.51 -9.73
N ILE A 509 -9.33 35.96 -9.11
CA ILE A 509 -10.08 35.20 -8.12
C ILE A 509 -11.47 34.89 -8.69
N TYR A 510 -11.84 33.62 -8.72
CA TYR A 510 -13.17 33.14 -9.10
C TYR A 510 -13.82 32.53 -7.87
N SER A 511 -14.99 33.00 -7.46
CA SER A 511 -15.68 32.49 -6.27
C SER A 511 -17.12 32.06 -6.54
N ASN A 512 -17.57 30.98 -5.89
CA ASN A 512 -18.95 30.49 -5.96
C ASN A 512 -19.41 30.17 -7.40
N MET A 513 -18.53 29.57 -8.21
CA MET A 513 -18.82 29.20 -9.61
C MET A 513 -18.76 27.69 -9.79
N THR A 514 -19.49 27.18 -10.78
CA THR A 514 -19.40 25.79 -11.23
C THR A 514 -18.68 25.71 -12.57
N PHE A 515 -17.71 24.82 -12.68
CA PHE A 515 -17.01 24.49 -13.92
C PHE A 515 -17.19 23.01 -14.23
N ARG A 516 -17.39 22.69 -15.51
CA ARG A 516 -17.62 21.34 -16.03
C ARG A 516 -16.60 21.05 -17.11
N ASP A 517 -15.87 19.95 -17.02
CA ASP A 517 -14.82 19.54 -17.98
C ASP A 517 -14.06 20.74 -18.54
N VAL A 518 -13.31 21.41 -17.67
CA VAL A 518 -12.76 22.75 -17.92
C VAL A 518 -11.25 22.73 -18.13
N LYS A 519 -10.80 23.47 -19.16
CA LYS A 519 -9.38 23.69 -19.46
C LYS A 519 -8.96 25.05 -18.95
N ILE A 520 -8.07 25.10 -17.96
CA ILE A 520 -7.51 26.33 -17.41
C ILE A 520 -6.32 26.75 -18.27
N PRO A 521 -6.40 27.88 -19.00
CA PRO A 521 -5.34 28.26 -19.92
C PRO A 521 -4.04 28.59 -19.21
N LYS A 522 -2.90 28.33 -19.87
CA LYS A 522 -1.58 28.72 -19.36
C LYS A 522 -1.52 30.23 -19.12
N GLY A 523 -0.83 30.64 -18.06
CA GLY A 523 -0.69 32.04 -17.67
C GLY A 523 -1.85 32.63 -16.85
N THR A 524 -2.91 31.86 -16.61
CA THR A 524 -4.07 32.34 -15.84
C THR A 524 -3.73 32.51 -14.37
N ASN A 525 -2.96 31.57 -13.80
CA ASN A 525 -2.55 31.52 -12.39
C ASN A 525 -3.70 31.79 -11.38
N PRO A 526 -4.90 31.18 -11.51
CA PRO A 526 -6.07 31.62 -10.76
C PRO A 526 -6.06 31.16 -9.30
N LEU A 527 -6.86 31.87 -8.51
CA LEU A 527 -7.42 31.39 -7.24
C LEU A 527 -8.90 31.06 -7.46
N PHE A 528 -9.29 29.82 -7.15
CA PHE A 528 -10.69 29.42 -7.07
C PHE A 528 -11.10 29.32 -5.60
N ARG A 529 -12.23 29.93 -5.23
CA ARG A 529 -12.75 29.89 -3.86
C ARG A 529 -14.18 29.40 -3.83
N ASN A 530 -14.44 28.32 -3.10
CA ASN A 530 -15.78 27.73 -3.00
C ASN A 530 -16.40 27.46 -4.39
N CYS A 531 -15.58 26.98 -5.33
CA CYS A 531 -16.02 26.59 -6.66
C CYS A 531 -16.31 25.09 -6.71
N ARG A 532 -17.25 24.70 -7.55
CA ARG A 532 -17.51 23.28 -7.86
C ARG A 532 -16.92 22.93 -9.23
N PHE A 533 -16.23 21.82 -9.31
CA PHE A 533 -15.68 21.26 -10.54
C PHE A 533 -16.32 19.90 -10.80
N GLU A 534 -16.87 19.69 -11.98
CA GLU A 534 -17.52 18.43 -12.36
C GLU A 534 -16.82 17.85 -13.60
N GLY A 535 -16.37 16.60 -13.49
CA GLY A 535 -15.52 15.96 -14.50
C GLY A 535 -14.05 16.33 -14.34
N THR A 536 -13.38 16.63 -15.46
CA THR A 536 -11.93 16.91 -15.47
C THR A 536 -11.62 18.40 -15.36
N VAL A 537 -10.66 18.76 -14.51
CA VAL A 537 -9.99 20.07 -14.53
C VAL A 537 -8.62 19.90 -15.15
N TYR A 538 -8.44 20.39 -16.38
CA TYR A 538 -7.16 20.30 -17.09
C TYR A 538 -6.37 21.60 -16.98
N LEU A 539 -5.15 21.54 -16.46
CA LEU A 539 -4.27 22.69 -16.28
C LEU A 539 -3.22 22.74 -17.40
N GLU A 540 -3.24 23.80 -18.20
CA GLU A 540 -2.23 24.00 -19.24
C GLU A 540 -0.95 24.65 -18.68
N THR A 541 0.20 24.29 -19.22
CA THR A 541 1.49 24.96 -19.01
C THR A 541 2.37 24.88 -20.26
N GLU A 542 3.44 25.67 -20.31
CA GLU A 542 4.49 25.50 -21.32
C GLU A 542 5.31 24.26 -21.00
N THR A 543 5.15 23.20 -21.80
CA THR A 543 5.82 21.92 -21.56
C THR A 543 7.32 21.96 -21.83
N ASN A 544 7.77 22.80 -22.77
CA ASN A 544 9.19 22.95 -23.12
C ASN A 544 9.94 23.89 -22.16
N CYS A 545 9.58 23.93 -20.87
CA CYS A 545 10.14 24.80 -19.85
C CYS A 545 11.57 24.42 -19.40
N THR A 546 12.48 24.13 -20.33
CA THR A 546 13.81 23.56 -20.07
C THR A 546 14.91 24.59 -19.79
N ASP A 547 14.62 25.89 -19.87
CA ASP A 547 15.60 26.91 -19.52
C ASP A 547 15.84 26.92 -18.01
N VAL A 548 17.11 26.91 -17.59
CA VAL A 548 17.52 26.92 -16.18
C VAL A 548 16.98 28.13 -15.41
N ASN A 549 16.64 29.21 -16.11
CA ASN A 549 16.06 30.42 -15.54
C ASN A 549 14.53 30.39 -15.40
N TRP A 550 13.86 29.29 -15.76
CA TRP A 550 12.40 29.26 -15.88
C TRP A 550 11.68 29.60 -14.58
N ASN A 551 12.15 29.05 -13.46
CA ASN A 551 11.63 29.34 -12.12
C ASN A 551 11.84 30.80 -11.73
N TYR A 552 13.01 31.37 -12.04
CA TYR A 552 13.44 32.67 -11.51
C TYR A 552 12.91 33.85 -12.32
N THR A 553 12.71 33.65 -13.62
CA THR A 553 12.30 34.69 -14.57
C THR A 553 10.96 35.29 -14.17
N GLY A 554 10.94 36.60 -13.92
CA GLY A 554 9.74 37.33 -13.51
C GLY A 554 9.27 37.11 -12.06
N ALA A 555 10.04 36.40 -11.21
CA ALA A 555 9.69 36.22 -9.80
C ALA A 555 9.76 37.56 -9.03
N LEU A 556 8.91 37.69 -8.01
CA LEU A 556 8.77 38.85 -7.15
C LEU A 556 9.14 38.47 -5.71
N LYS A 557 9.59 39.46 -4.96
CA LYS A 557 9.76 39.40 -3.51
C LYS A 557 9.01 40.56 -2.85
N GLN A 558 8.56 40.32 -1.64
CA GLN A 558 8.03 41.37 -0.78
C GLN A 558 9.18 42.23 -0.24
N VAL A 559 9.01 43.55 -0.25
CA VAL A 559 9.97 44.53 0.28
C VAL A 559 9.20 45.51 1.16
N ASP A 560 9.59 45.60 2.42
CA ASP A 560 9.11 46.64 3.34
C ASP A 560 9.96 47.90 3.17
N ILE A 561 9.33 48.99 2.76
CA ILE A 561 9.96 50.31 2.67
C ILE A 561 9.25 51.24 3.65
N ALA A 562 9.85 51.41 4.84
CA ALA A 562 9.36 52.28 5.91
C ALA A 562 7.91 51.98 6.37
N GLY A 563 7.55 50.70 6.49
CA GLY A 563 6.23 50.21 6.91
C GLY A 563 5.24 50.07 5.76
N VAL A 564 5.66 50.32 4.51
CA VAL A 564 4.83 50.13 3.32
C VAL A 564 5.33 48.89 2.57
N ILE A 565 4.46 47.89 2.48
CA ILE A 565 4.72 46.68 1.72
C ILE A 565 4.67 46.98 0.22
N SER A 566 5.74 46.64 -0.49
CA SER A 566 5.87 46.72 -1.94
C SER A 566 6.37 45.39 -2.52
N TYR A 567 6.16 45.17 -3.81
CA TYR A 567 6.61 43.96 -4.50
C TYR A 567 7.55 44.33 -5.64
N ALA A 568 8.75 43.78 -5.62
CA ALA A 568 9.81 44.08 -6.58
C ALA A 568 10.36 42.79 -7.21
N PRO A 569 10.97 42.85 -8.42
CA PRO A 569 11.63 41.70 -9.01
C PRO A 569 12.64 41.07 -8.03
N ARG A 570 12.52 39.77 -7.80
CA ARG A 570 13.44 39.00 -6.96
C ARG A 570 14.79 38.82 -7.65
N PHE A 571 14.76 38.57 -8.96
CA PHE A 571 15.93 38.37 -9.81
C PHE A 571 15.89 39.35 -11.02
N PRO A 572 16.29 40.61 -10.82
CA PRO A 572 16.26 41.62 -11.88
C PRO A 572 17.16 41.23 -13.06
N GLY A 573 16.64 41.36 -14.29
CA GLY A 573 17.40 41.12 -15.53
C GLY A 573 17.50 39.65 -15.96
N VAL A 574 17.01 38.71 -15.15
CA VAL A 574 16.93 37.29 -15.53
C VAL A 574 15.80 37.08 -16.53
N THR A 575 16.10 36.37 -17.62
CA THR A 575 15.16 36.01 -18.69
C THR A 575 15.30 34.53 -19.01
N SER A 576 14.25 33.92 -19.54
CA SER A 576 14.27 32.54 -20.06
C SER A 576 14.11 32.54 -21.56
N GLN A 577 14.70 31.57 -22.25
CA GLN A 577 14.63 31.44 -23.69
C GLN A 577 14.24 30.01 -24.08
N ILE A 578 13.22 29.89 -24.94
CA ILE A 578 12.88 28.64 -25.64
C ILE A 578 13.04 28.90 -27.13
N GLY A 579 13.98 28.20 -27.77
CA GLY A 579 14.30 28.42 -29.18
C GLY A 579 14.68 29.88 -29.44
N ALA A 580 13.88 30.58 -30.27
CA ALA A 580 14.07 32.00 -30.57
C ALA A 580 13.24 32.94 -29.67
N THR A 581 12.36 32.41 -28.82
CA THR A 581 11.45 33.20 -27.98
C THR A 581 12.09 33.50 -26.63
N VAL A 582 12.21 34.77 -26.28
CA VAL A 582 12.69 35.23 -24.97
C VAL A 582 11.51 35.66 -24.10
N TYR A 583 11.42 35.08 -22.92
CA TYR A 583 10.45 35.40 -21.89
C TYR A 583 11.10 36.27 -20.82
N ALA A 584 10.52 37.46 -20.60
CA ALA A 584 10.84 38.30 -19.44
C ALA A 584 10.03 37.91 -18.18
N ASN A 585 8.97 37.12 -18.36
CA ASN A 585 8.10 36.64 -17.30
C ASN A 585 7.50 35.29 -17.71
N THR A 586 7.95 34.20 -17.07
CA THR A 586 7.46 32.85 -17.35
C THR A 586 6.09 32.57 -16.73
N ARG A 587 5.61 33.41 -15.79
CA ARG A 587 4.25 33.30 -15.24
C ARG A 587 3.16 33.43 -16.30
N ALA A 588 3.43 34.12 -17.41
CA ALA A 588 2.47 34.28 -18.50
C ALA A 588 2.26 33.00 -19.33
N VAL A 589 3.10 31.99 -19.13
CA VAL A 589 3.06 30.71 -19.85
C VAL A 589 3.14 29.49 -18.92
N SER A 590 3.14 29.71 -17.61
CA SER A 590 3.04 28.68 -16.57
C SER A 590 1.78 28.89 -15.73
N ASN A 591 1.44 27.93 -14.87
CA ASN A 591 0.29 28.03 -13.99
C ASN A 591 0.64 27.64 -12.55
N SER A 592 0.58 28.62 -11.65
CA SER A 592 0.49 28.41 -10.22
C SER A 592 -0.99 28.59 -9.82
N VAL A 593 -1.69 27.51 -9.53
CA VAL A 593 -3.14 27.48 -9.26
C VAL A 593 -3.39 27.21 -7.78
N ARG A 594 -4.42 27.85 -7.21
CA ARG A 594 -4.90 27.54 -5.86
C ARG A 594 -6.40 27.28 -5.85
N PHE A 595 -6.80 26.21 -5.20
CA PHE A 595 -8.19 25.83 -4.96
C PHE A 595 -8.47 25.91 -3.46
N ASP A 596 -9.41 26.76 -3.06
CA ASP A 596 -9.68 27.12 -1.67
C ASP A 596 -11.12 26.79 -1.29
N GLY A 597 -11.33 25.76 -0.48
CA GLY A 597 -12.67 25.27 -0.13
C GLY A 597 -13.50 24.82 -1.34
N CYS A 598 -12.86 24.30 -2.40
CA CYS A 598 -13.56 23.87 -3.62
C CYS A 598 -14.17 22.46 -3.47
N THR A 599 -15.04 22.06 -4.39
CA THR A 599 -15.57 20.68 -4.44
C THR A 599 -15.32 20.09 -5.82
N PHE A 600 -14.56 19.01 -5.89
CA PHE A 600 -14.27 18.26 -7.11
C PHE A 600 -15.13 17.02 -7.18
N LEU A 601 -15.89 16.89 -8.26
CA LEU A 601 -16.61 15.70 -8.67
C LEU A 601 -15.87 15.09 -9.87
N GLY A 602 -14.67 14.56 -9.63
CA GLY A 602 -13.74 14.10 -10.67
C GLY A 602 -12.27 14.36 -10.32
N SER A 603 -11.48 14.71 -11.34
CA SER A 603 -10.01 14.69 -11.28
C SER A 603 -9.39 16.00 -11.72
N ILE A 604 -8.22 16.32 -11.16
CA ILE A 604 -7.33 17.38 -11.67
C ILE A 604 -6.25 16.70 -12.51
N ALA A 605 -6.08 17.16 -13.75
CA ALA A 605 -5.04 16.71 -14.65
C ALA A 605 -4.31 17.92 -15.25
N GLY A 606 -3.16 17.71 -15.87
CA GLY A 606 -2.43 18.80 -16.52
C GLY A 606 -1.48 18.32 -17.59
N ASP A 607 -0.91 19.30 -18.28
CA ASP A 607 0.23 19.10 -19.17
C ASP A 607 1.41 18.47 -18.42
N THR A 608 2.27 17.72 -19.13
CA THR A 608 3.48 17.09 -18.60
C THR A 608 4.71 17.98 -18.89
N PRO A 609 5.16 18.85 -17.96
CA PRO A 609 6.34 19.68 -18.20
C PRO A 609 7.62 18.84 -18.32
N ASN A 610 8.53 19.26 -19.20
CA ASN A 610 9.82 18.59 -19.41
C ASN A 610 10.80 18.84 -18.25
N GLU A 611 10.57 19.88 -17.45
CA GLU A 611 11.42 20.25 -16.32
C GLU A 611 10.56 20.62 -15.11
N TYR A 612 11.01 20.23 -13.91
CA TYR A 612 10.27 20.49 -12.68
C TYR A 612 10.43 21.95 -12.22
N THR A 613 9.30 22.60 -11.95
CA THR A 613 9.29 24.04 -11.64
C THR A 613 8.39 24.35 -10.44
N HIS A 614 8.88 24.02 -9.25
CA HIS A 614 8.11 23.95 -8.00
C HIS A 614 7.23 25.16 -7.60
N TRP A 615 7.50 26.37 -8.10
CA TRP A 615 6.63 27.55 -7.85
C TRP A 615 6.06 28.19 -9.13
N ARG A 616 6.37 27.64 -10.31
CA ARG A 616 5.79 28.05 -11.60
C ARG A 616 4.66 27.13 -12.04
N ASN A 617 4.88 25.82 -11.93
CA ASN A 617 3.89 24.78 -12.17
C ASN A 617 3.52 24.19 -10.80
N LYS A 618 2.55 24.82 -10.14
CA LYS A 618 2.17 24.47 -8.76
C LYS A 618 0.66 24.43 -8.60
N VAL A 619 0.16 23.41 -7.92
CA VAL A 619 -1.24 23.33 -7.49
C VAL A 619 -1.28 23.33 -5.97
N GLN A 620 -2.11 24.17 -5.38
CA GLN A 620 -2.32 24.24 -3.94
C GLN A 620 -3.80 24.00 -3.64
N ILE A 621 -4.09 23.02 -2.81
CA ILE A 621 -5.44 22.62 -2.39
C ILE A 621 -5.58 23.02 -0.92
N THR A 622 -6.27 24.12 -0.65
CA THR A 622 -6.40 24.70 0.69
C THR A 622 -7.84 24.75 1.17
N GLY A 623 -8.02 25.04 2.47
CA GLY A 623 -9.34 25.14 3.09
C GLY A 623 -10.10 23.81 3.05
N ALA A 624 -11.41 23.89 3.19
CA ALA A 624 -12.32 22.74 3.19
C ALA A 624 -12.55 22.14 1.80
N THR A 625 -11.47 21.91 1.03
CA THR A 625 -11.58 21.37 -0.33
C THR A 625 -11.91 19.88 -0.30
N ARG A 626 -12.91 19.46 -1.07
CA ARG A 626 -13.45 18.10 -1.10
C ARG A 626 -13.27 17.47 -2.48
N PHE A 627 -13.08 16.16 -2.51
CA PHE A 627 -12.98 15.36 -3.73
C PHE A 627 -13.90 14.16 -3.61
N TYR A 628 -14.68 13.92 -4.66
CA TYR A 628 -15.55 12.77 -4.78
C TYR A 628 -15.45 12.24 -6.21
N CYS A 629 -15.25 10.94 -6.36
CA CYS A 629 -15.27 10.24 -7.64
C CYS A 629 -16.17 8.99 -7.60
N ASP A 630 -16.80 8.72 -6.45
CA ASP A 630 -17.66 7.58 -6.22
C ASP A 630 -19.04 8.07 -5.73
N PRO A 631 -20.11 7.86 -6.52
CA PRO A 631 -21.47 8.22 -6.09
C PRO A 631 -21.92 7.51 -4.81
N LEU A 632 -21.29 6.38 -4.46
CA LEU A 632 -21.62 5.57 -3.28
C LEU A 632 -20.71 5.86 -2.08
N ASP A 633 -19.88 6.91 -2.15
CA ASP A 633 -19.00 7.29 -1.03
C ASP A 633 -19.84 7.62 0.23
N PRO A 634 -19.66 6.92 1.36
CA PRO A 634 -20.37 7.22 2.60
C PRO A 634 -20.17 8.66 3.07
N ASP A 635 -18.97 9.24 2.89
CA ASP A 635 -18.67 10.60 3.32
C ASP A 635 -19.47 11.63 2.51
N LEU A 636 -19.74 11.31 1.23
CA LEU A 636 -20.60 12.12 0.36
C LEU A 636 -22.04 12.12 0.89
N ALA A 637 -22.55 10.95 1.28
CA ALA A 637 -23.91 10.79 1.79
C ALA A 637 -24.15 11.53 3.12
N LEU A 638 -23.09 11.70 3.93
CA LEU A 638 -23.13 12.47 5.18
C LEU A 638 -23.11 13.99 4.98
N GLN A 639 -22.71 14.48 3.81
CA GLN A 639 -22.69 15.92 3.55
C GLN A 639 -24.10 16.50 3.42
N VAL A 640 -24.28 17.73 3.89
CA VAL A 640 -25.54 18.47 3.74
C VAL A 640 -25.95 18.65 2.26
N ASP A 641 -24.98 18.82 1.37
CA ASP A 641 -25.17 18.92 -0.09
C ASP A 641 -25.01 17.58 -0.83
N GLY A 642 -24.85 16.47 -0.11
CA GLY A 642 -24.58 15.12 -0.62
C GLY A 642 -25.50 14.66 -1.75
N PRO A 643 -26.85 14.72 -1.60
CA PRO A 643 -27.77 14.27 -2.65
C PRO A 643 -27.60 15.01 -4.00
N ALA A 644 -27.26 16.30 -3.96
CA ALA A 644 -27.04 17.10 -5.16
C ALA A 644 -25.71 16.74 -5.84
N LEU A 645 -24.66 16.50 -5.05
CA LEU A 645 -23.36 16.08 -5.54
C LEU A 645 -23.39 14.66 -6.11
N GLN A 646 -24.09 13.73 -5.46
CA GLN A 646 -24.30 12.37 -5.96
C GLN A 646 -24.99 12.38 -7.32
N SER A 647 -26.09 13.14 -7.45
CA SER A 647 -26.81 13.28 -8.72
C SER A 647 -25.91 13.85 -9.84
N ALA A 648 -25.02 14.78 -9.50
CA ALA A 648 -24.06 15.35 -10.44
C ALA A 648 -22.98 14.33 -10.86
N LEU A 649 -22.46 13.51 -9.94
CA LEU A 649 -21.52 12.43 -10.26
C LEU A 649 -22.15 11.38 -11.18
N GLU A 650 -23.35 10.90 -10.85
CA GLU A 650 -24.07 9.90 -11.65
C GLU A 650 -24.32 10.39 -13.08
N SER A 651 -24.50 11.71 -13.27
CA SER A 651 -24.70 12.33 -14.58
C SER A 651 -23.48 12.28 -15.50
N LEU A 652 -22.27 12.04 -14.97
CA LEU A 652 -21.04 11.89 -15.76
C LEU A 652 -21.03 10.59 -16.58
N GLY A 653 -21.76 9.57 -16.12
CA GLY A 653 -21.82 8.25 -16.76
C GLY A 653 -20.69 7.30 -16.33
N ALA A 654 -20.92 6.00 -16.51
CA ALA A 654 -20.07 4.95 -15.96
C ALA A 654 -18.63 4.94 -16.52
N GLU A 655 -18.46 5.25 -17.80
CA GLU A 655 -17.12 5.26 -18.43
C GLU A 655 -16.26 6.42 -17.92
N ALA A 656 -16.83 7.62 -17.80
CA ALA A 656 -16.13 8.78 -17.24
C ALA A 656 -15.80 8.55 -15.77
N LEU A 657 -16.74 8.02 -14.97
CA LEU A 657 -16.50 7.68 -13.57
C LEU A 657 -15.39 6.63 -13.43
N ASP A 658 -15.38 5.57 -14.25
CA ASP A 658 -14.30 4.56 -14.24
C ASP A 658 -12.92 5.20 -14.46
N ARG A 659 -12.82 6.18 -15.37
CA ARG A 659 -11.57 6.89 -15.66
C ARG A 659 -11.17 7.84 -14.54
N LEU A 660 -12.09 8.62 -14.00
CA LEU A 660 -11.82 9.59 -12.93
C LEU A 660 -11.45 8.89 -11.61
N GLN A 661 -12.00 7.69 -11.35
CA GLN A 661 -11.67 6.89 -10.17
C GLN A 661 -10.24 6.33 -10.17
N ARG A 662 -9.55 6.30 -11.33
CA ARG A 662 -8.16 5.83 -11.41
C ARG A 662 -7.17 6.80 -10.77
N SER A 663 -7.49 8.09 -10.76
CA SER A 663 -6.62 9.13 -10.22
C SER A 663 -7.40 10.42 -9.98
N SER A 664 -7.45 10.90 -8.73
CA SER A 664 -8.00 12.22 -8.43
C SER A 664 -7.03 13.36 -8.78
N VAL A 665 -5.71 13.08 -8.85
CA VAL A 665 -4.66 14.04 -9.21
C VAL A 665 -3.67 13.38 -10.18
N MET A 666 -3.65 13.86 -11.42
CA MET A 666 -2.78 13.44 -12.51
C MET A 666 -1.90 14.63 -12.95
N LEU A 667 -0.92 14.99 -12.12
CA LEU A 667 -0.07 16.16 -12.33
C LEU A 667 1.43 15.80 -12.32
N PRO A 668 1.88 14.89 -13.21
CA PRO A 668 3.29 14.49 -13.29
C PRO A 668 4.18 15.72 -13.55
N GLY A 669 5.25 15.89 -12.76
CA GLY A 669 6.17 17.04 -12.90
C GLY A 669 5.65 18.36 -12.33
N TRP A 670 4.52 18.38 -11.63
CA TRP A 670 4.03 19.56 -10.90
C TRP A 670 4.35 19.45 -9.40
N SER A 671 4.49 20.60 -8.75
CA SER A 671 4.45 20.67 -7.28
C SER A 671 2.99 20.70 -6.82
N VAL A 672 2.62 19.82 -5.90
CA VAL A 672 1.25 19.77 -5.37
C VAL A 672 1.28 19.90 -3.87
N ASP A 673 0.59 20.90 -3.34
CA ASP A 673 0.39 21.04 -1.89
C ASP A 673 -1.07 20.75 -1.57
N VAL A 674 -1.28 19.94 -0.54
CA VAL A 674 -2.58 19.59 0.02
C VAL A 674 -2.63 20.09 1.46
N GLY A 675 -3.67 20.85 1.76
CA GLY A 675 -3.83 21.57 3.02
C GLY A 675 -3.01 22.87 3.08
N ASN A 676 -2.84 23.39 4.29
CA ASN A 676 -2.08 24.61 4.56
C ASN A 676 -1.40 24.51 5.94
N PHE A 677 -0.64 25.53 6.32
CA PHE A 677 0.01 25.63 7.63
C PHE A 677 -0.97 25.85 8.81
N SER A 678 -2.27 26.02 8.54
CA SER A 678 -3.28 26.39 9.54
C SER A 678 -4.40 25.35 9.60
N ASN A 679 -4.38 24.51 10.63
CA ASN A 679 -5.37 23.46 10.77
C ASN A 679 -6.75 24.01 11.13
N VAL A 680 -7.75 23.62 10.35
CA VAL A 680 -9.15 24.04 10.52
C VAL A 680 -9.93 22.83 11.01
N VAL A 681 -10.49 22.92 12.22
CA VAL A 681 -11.35 21.90 12.81
C VAL A 681 -12.78 22.44 12.86
N ALA A 682 -13.76 21.65 12.43
CA ALA A 682 -15.16 22.03 12.53
C ALA A 682 -15.64 22.00 13.99
N ALA A 683 -16.79 22.63 14.28
CA ALA A 683 -17.36 22.62 15.63
C ALA A 683 -17.68 21.19 16.11
N ASP A 684 -18.10 20.34 15.17
CA ASP A 684 -18.11 18.89 15.32
C ASP A 684 -16.87 18.35 14.57
N PRO A 685 -15.87 17.79 15.28
CA PRO A 685 -14.65 17.32 14.66
C PRO A 685 -14.86 16.24 13.59
N ASP A 686 -15.90 15.41 13.69
CA ASP A 686 -16.21 14.37 12.70
C ASP A 686 -16.68 14.97 11.37
N LEU A 687 -17.22 16.19 11.42
CA LEU A 687 -17.61 16.97 10.24
C LEU A 687 -16.48 17.87 9.73
N THR A 688 -15.26 17.73 10.26
CA THR A 688 -14.09 18.47 9.76
C THR A 688 -13.85 18.11 8.29
N PRO A 689 -13.91 19.11 7.38
CA PRO A 689 -13.66 18.85 5.97
C PRO A 689 -12.24 18.34 5.76
N ARG A 690 -12.13 17.20 5.05
CA ARG A 690 -10.87 16.55 4.72
C ARG A 690 -10.68 16.50 3.21
N VAL A 691 -9.45 16.69 2.76
CA VAL A 691 -9.11 16.43 1.36
C VAL A 691 -9.01 14.91 1.18
N LYS A 692 -9.96 14.32 0.44
CA LYS A 692 -10.03 12.88 0.20
C LYS A 692 -9.52 12.51 -1.20
N LEU A 693 -8.29 12.04 -1.32
CA LEU A 693 -7.73 11.64 -2.60
C LEU A 693 -7.93 10.13 -2.83
N LYS A 694 -8.24 9.72 -4.07
CA LYS A 694 -8.49 8.31 -4.41
C LYS A 694 -7.77 7.90 -5.69
N GLY A 695 -7.31 6.66 -5.74
CA GLY A 695 -6.60 6.06 -6.87
C GLY A 695 -5.09 6.35 -6.83
N THR A 696 -4.44 6.32 -7.99
CA THR A 696 -3.01 6.65 -8.10
C THR A 696 -2.83 8.16 -8.18
N ILE A 697 -2.26 8.75 -7.14
CA ILE A 697 -2.04 10.19 -7.00
C ILE A 697 -0.66 10.53 -7.56
N ILE A 698 -0.63 11.25 -8.67
CA ILE A 698 0.58 11.51 -9.44
C ILE A 698 0.96 12.97 -9.35
N ALA A 699 2.18 13.22 -8.86
CA ALA A 699 2.78 14.55 -8.77
C ALA A 699 4.27 14.49 -9.09
N GLY A 700 4.90 15.64 -9.34
CA GLY A 700 6.37 15.74 -9.29
C GLY A 700 6.85 15.53 -7.86
N VAL A 701 6.35 16.39 -6.98
CA VAL A 701 6.53 16.34 -5.52
C VAL A 701 5.19 16.69 -4.87
N MET A 702 4.89 16.08 -3.73
CA MET A 702 3.67 16.34 -2.99
C MET A 702 3.92 16.64 -1.51
N ASP A 703 3.38 17.76 -1.04
CA ASP A 703 3.34 18.11 0.37
C ASP A 703 1.90 18.02 0.88
N VAL A 704 1.64 17.21 1.91
CA VAL A 704 0.33 17.07 2.54
C VAL A 704 0.45 17.51 3.99
N ARG A 705 -0.28 18.57 4.34
CA ARG A 705 -0.36 19.12 5.70
C ARG A 705 -1.81 19.22 6.13
N GLY A 706 -2.04 19.10 7.43
CA GLY A 706 -3.38 19.20 8.01
C GLY A 706 -4.23 17.97 7.85
N THR A 707 -5.51 18.10 7.47
CA THR A 707 -6.46 16.98 7.45
C THR A 707 -6.67 16.45 6.04
N ALA A 708 -6.18 15.24 5.78
CA ALA A 708 -6.28 14.56 4.49
C ALA A 708 -6.44 13.03 4.64
N ASP A 709 -7.17 12.43 3.72
CA ASP A 709 -7.33 10.97 3.62
C ASP A 709 -7.00 10.55 2.18
N VAL A 710 -6.01 9.69 2.01
CA VAL A 710 -5.57 9.22 0.71
C VAL A 710 -5.82 7.72 0.64
N ILE A 711 -6.62 7.29 -0.33
CA ILE A 711 -6.98 5.89 -0.57
C ILE A 711 -6.42 5.49 -1.94
N GLY A 712 -5.27 4.84 -1.95
CA GLY A 712 -4.54 4.41 -3.14
C GLY A 712 -3.03 4.57 -2.97
N THR A 713 -2.36 5.04 -4.02
CA THR A 713 -0.89 5.12 -4.08
C THR A 713 -0.45 6.54 -4.39
N LEU A 714 0.48 7.09 -3.59
CA LEU A 714 1.24 8.28 -3.95
C LEU A 714 2.40 7.89 -4.87
N LEU A 715 2.39 8.38 -6.10
CA LEU A 715 3.36 8.07 -7.16
C LEU A 715 4.08 9.35 -7.60
N MET A 716 5.30 9.56 -7.14
CA MET A 716 6.06 10.77 -7.43
C MET A 716 6.93 10.61 -8.68
N THR A 717 7.07 11.69 -9.45
CA THR A 717 7.71 11.68 -10.78
C THR A 717 8.97 12.54 -10.87
N TYR A 718 9.23 13.39 -9.88
CA TYR A 718 10.42 14.24 -9.89
C TYR A 718 11.54 13.65 -9.05
N ARG A 719 12.66 13.35 -9.72
CA ARG A 719 13.94 13.01 -9.11
C ARG A 719 14.87 14.23 -9.15
N PRO A 720 15.26 14.83 -8.01
CA PRO A 720 16.14 15.97 -8.02
C PRO A 720 17.56 15.58 -8.47
N VAL A 721 18.14 16.34 -9.40
CA VAL A 721 19.50 16.13 -9.90
C VAL A 721 20.30 17.42 -9.74
N PRO A 722 21.46 17.41 -9.06
CA PRO A 722 22.30 18.59 -8.91
C PRO A 722 22.64 19.24 -10.25
N GLY A 723 22.55 20.57 -10.32
CA GLY A 723 22.89 21.32 -11.54
C GLY A 723 21.82 21.25 -12.65
N VAL A 724 20.67 20.62 -12.42
CA VAL A 724 19.56 20.53 -13.39
C VAL A 724 18.32 21.26 -12.86
N GLY A 725 17.55 21.85 -13.76
CA GLY A 725 16.26 22.46 -13.43
C GLY A 725 16.32 23.42 -12.25
N PRO A 726 15.51 23.21 -11.19
CA PRO A 726 15.51 24.09 -10.03
C PRO A 726 16.79 24.03 -9.17
N LEU A 727 17.68 23.05 -9.41
CA LEU A 727 18.94 22.89 -8.68
C LEU A 727 20.14 23.52 -9.41
N PHE A 728 19.93 24.12 -10.59
CA PHE A 728 21.02 24.66 -11.42
C PHE A 728 21.97 25.60 -10.67
N TYR A 729 21.44 26.50 -9.83
CA TYR A 729 22.22 27.47 -9.08
C TYR A 729 22.66 26.95 -7.70
N ASN A 730 23.35 25.80 -7.67
CA ASN A 730 23.81 25.11 -6.46
C ASN A 730 22.67 24.70 -5.50
N GLY A 731 21.49 24.38 -6.04
CA GLY A 731 20.41 23.79 -5.25
C GLY A 731 20.77 22.37 -4.80
N GLN A 732 20.23 21.96 -3.66
CA GLN A 732 20.54 20.67 -3.05
C GLN A 732 19.38 19.68 -3.24
N PRO A 733 19.64 18.39 -3.55
CA PRO A 733 18.58 17.39 -3.72
C PRO A 733 17.63 17.26 -2.53
N GLU A 734 18.14 17.33 -1.30
CA GLU A 734 17.38 17.17 -0.07
C GLU A 734 16.32 18.25 0.17
N SER A 735 16.36 19.35 -0.59
CA SER A 735 15.36 20.43 -0.56
C SER A 735 14.06 20.08 -1.29
N PHE A 736 14.01 18.94 -1.99
CA PHE A 736 12.82 18.47 -2.71
C PHE A 736 12.40 17.11 -2.15
N ASN A 737 11.29 17.09 -1.42
CA ASN A 737 10.85 15.95 -0.64
C ASN A 737 9.33 15.79 -0.73
N THR A 738 8.86 14.56 -0.61
CA THR A 738 7.43 14.29 -0.43
C THR A 738 7.14 14.28 1.06
N THR A 739 6.51 15.35 1.55
CA THR A 739 6.25 15.54 2.99
C THR A 739 4.81 15.27 3.34
N LEU A 740 4.58 14.35 4.27
CA LEU A 740 3.27 14.12 4.89
C LEU A 740 3.37 14.50 6.37
N GLY A 741 2.48 15.36 6.83
CA GLY A 741 2.32 15.69 8.25
C GLY A 741 3.15 16.85 8.73
N TYR A 742 3.14 17.05 10.04
CA TYR A 742 3.83 18.16 10.68
C TYR A 742 5.28 17.80 11.03
N PHE A 743 6.19 18.71 10.68
CA PHE A 743 7.58 18.73 11.13
C PHE A 743 7.83 20.05 11.87
N GLY A 744 8.48 19.98 13.04
CA GLY A 744 8.86 21.18 13.77
C GLY A 744 10.18 21.78 13.26
N PRO A 745 10.52 23.02 13.66
CA PRO A 745 11.86 23.59 13.46
C PRO A 745 13.01 22.71 13.96
N LEU A 746 12.76 21.93 15.02
CA LEU A 746 13.72 20.99 15.58
C LEU A 746 13.93 19.74 14.69
N ASP A 747 13.00 19.45 13.79
CA ASP A 747 13.08 18.36 12.82
C ASP A 747 13.58 18.81 11.44
N GLY A 748 14.07 20.06 11.33
CA GLY A 748 14.60 20.63 10.10
C GLY A 748 13.59 21.41 9.25
N ASP A 749 12.31 21.48 9.63
CA ASP A 749 11.33 22.34 8.96
C ASP A 749 11.40 23.77 9.54
N GLY A 750 12.27 24.58 8.95
CA GLY A 750 12.42 26.00 9.31
C GLY A 750 11.17 26.87 9.09
N GLU A 751 10.12 26.34 8.44
CA GLU A 751 8.84 27.02 8.23
C GLU A 751 7.74 26.58 9.22
N GLY A 752 7.97 25.51 10.01
CA GLY A 752 7.02 25.01 11.00
C GLY A 752 6.89 25.93 12.21
N ALA A 753 5.66 26.18 12.68
CA ALA A 753 5.42 26.87 13.96
C ALA A 753 5.55 25.87 15.12
N LEU A 754 6.21 26.22 16.24
CA LEU A 754 6.28 25.31 17.39
C LEU A 754 4.91 25.18 18.08
N PRO A 755 4.61 24.02 18.69
CA PRO A 755 3.44 23.90 19.56
C PRO A 755 3.45 24.97 20.65
N GLY A 756 2.35 25.73 20.74
CA GLY A 756 2.21 26.86 21.67
C GLY A 756 2.60 28.24 21.10
N ASP A 757 3.20 28.31 19.91
CA ASP A 757 3.45 29.59 19.23
C ASP A 757 2.16 30.23 18.70
N ALA A 758 2.17 31.57 18.59
CA ALA A 758 1.07 32.32 17.99
C ALA A 758 0.90 31.94 16.51
N GLY A 759 -0.15 31.19 16.20
CA GLY A 759 -0.46 30.71 14.84
C GLY A 759 -0.46 29.19 14.68
N PHE A 760 0.05 28.44 15.66
CA PHE A 760 -0.12 26.98 15.70
C PHE A 760 -1.60 26.64 15.97
N SER A 761 -2.18 25.77 15.14
CA SER A 761 -3.61 25.45 15.15
C SER A 761 -3.91 23.94 15.17
N GLY A 762 -2.91 23.13 15.53
CA GLY A 762 -2.99 21.66 15.58
C GLY A 762 -1.97 21.00 14.65
N PHE A 763 -1.87 19.68 14.70
CA PHE A 763 -0.96 18.89 13.86
C PHE A 763 -1.63 18.36 12.57
N GLY A 764 -2.96 18.24 12.57
CA GLY A 764 -3.71 17.67 11.46
C GLY A 764 -4.02 16.19 11.66
N GLU A 765 -4.61 15.57 10.65
CA GLU A 765 -4.96 14.14 10.64
C GLU A 765 -4.73 13.64 9.21
N ILE A 766 -3.64 12.91 8.99
CA ILE A 766 -3.32 12.36 7.67
C ILE A 766 -3.37 10.85 7.73
N ARG A 767 -4.23 10.28 6.89
CA ARG A 767 -4.29 8.85 6.68
C ARG A 767 -3.94 8.56 5.23
N LEU A 768 -3.02 7.63 5.02
CA LEU A 768 -2.72 7.08 3.71
C LEU A 768 -2.95 5.58 3.75
N ARG A 769 -3.79 5.08 2.85
CA ARG A 769 -4.11 3.66 2.73
C ARG A 769 -3.89 3.19 1.33
N TYR A 770 -3.05 2.19 1.18
CA TYR A 770 -2.98 1.41 -0.03
C TYR A 770 -4.34 0.75 -0.31
N ASP A 771 -4.81 0.89 -1.54
CA ASP A 771 -6.00 0.19 -2.04
C ASP A 771 -5.55 -0.88 -3.04
N PRO A 772 -5.53 -2.18 -2.66
CA PRO A 772 -5.14 -3.26 -3.57
C PRO A 772 -6.11 -3.43 -4.74
N ASN A 773 -7.31 -2.86 -4.66
CA ASN A 773 -8.31 -2.93 -5.72
C ASN A 773 -8.36 -1.65 -6.57
N ALA A 774 -7.46 -0.69 -6.31
CA ALA A 774 -7.37 0.53 -7.09
C ALA A 774 -7.09 0.21 -8.56
N LYS A 775 -7.88 0.82 -9.45
CA LYS A 775 -7.60 0.81 -10.89
C LYS A 775 -6.49 1.81 -11.17
N LEU A 776 -5.51 1.41 -11.97
CA LEU A 776 -4.39 2.28 -12.29
C LEU A 776 -4.69 3.14 -13.53
N PRO A 777 -4.14 4.36 -13.61
CA PRO A 777 -4.11 5.11 -14.85
C PRO A 777 -3.19 4.45 -15.88
N ASP A 778 -3.42 4.75 -17.15
CA ASP A 778 -2.52 4.31 -18.22
C ASP A 778 -1.22 5.11 -18.17
N GLY A 779 -0.12 4.50 -18.62
CA GLY A 779 1.20 5.13 -18.68
C GLY A 779 2.12 4.81 -17.51
N VAL A 780 1.71 3.99 -16.53
CA VAL A 780 2.64 3.56 -15.47
C VAL A 780 3.38 2.29 -15.94
N PRO A 781 4.66 2.28 -16.32
CA PRO A 781 5.35 1.05 -16.70
C PRO A 781 5.59 0.15 -15.47
N TRP A 782 4.71 -0.83 -15.25
CA TRP A 782 4.73 -1.67 -14.05
C TRP A 782 4.52 -3.15 -14.38
N PRO A 783 5.15 -4.09 -13.65
CA PRO A 783 4.89 -5.52 -13.76
C PRO A 783 3.40 -5.86 -13.65
N ALA A 784 2.95 -6.79 -14.49
CA ALA A 784 1.65 -7.42 -14.35
C ALA A 784 1.61 -8.28 -13.08
N SER A 785 0.45 -8.34 -12.44
CA SER A 785 0.20 -9.09 -11.21
C SER A 785 -0.72 -10.27 -11.47
N VAL A 786 -0.69 -11.25 -10.56
CA VAL A 786 -1.65 -12.35 -10.54
C VAL A 786 -2.13 -12.58 -9.12
N ASP A 787 -3.45 -12.53 -8.94
CA ASP A 787 -4.07 -12.61 -7.63
C ASP A 787 -5.05 -13.79 -7.54
N PRO A 788 -5.02 -14.59 -6.46
CA PRO A 788 -5.95 -15.70 -6.28
C PRO A 788 -7.37 -15.18 -6.08
N VAL A 789 -8.35 -15.84 -6.70
CA VAL A 789 -9.77 -15.54 -6.53
C VAL A 789 -10.34 -16.56 -5.54
N ALA A 790 -10.30 -16.25 -4.24
CA ALA A 790 -10.57 -17.21 -3.17
C ALA A 790 -11.92 -17.95 -3.31
N ASN A 791 -12.98 -17.25 -3.72
CA ASN A 791 -14.32 -17.83 -3.90
C ASN A 791 -14.47 -18.75 -5.12
N SER A 792 -13.42 -18.88 -5.96
CA SER A 792 -13.37 -19.81 -7.10
C SER A 792 -12.73 -21.16 -6.76
N TYR A 793 -12.30 -21.35 -5.51
CA TYR A 793 -11.74 -22.62 -5.04
C TYR A 793 -12.81 -23.71 -5.06
N HIS A 794 -12.51 -24.83 -5.73
CA HIS A 794 -13.38 -25.99 -5.79
C HIS A 794 -12.59 -27.30 -5.64
N GLU A 795 -13.15 -28.21 -4.85
CA GLU A 795 -12.67 -29.59 -4.71
C GLU A 795 -13.50 -30.55 -5.56
N GLY A 796 -12.82 -31.36 -6.38
CA GLY A 796 -13.47 -32.21 -7.38
C GLY A 796 -13.59 -31.53 -8.74
N ALA A 797 -13.85 -32.33 -9.77
CA ALA A 797 -13.97 -31.80 -11.13
C ALA A 797 -15.19 -30.88 -11.25
N SER A 798 -14.98 -29.59 -11.48
CA SER A 798 -16.02 -28.74 -12.06
C SER A 798 -16.27 -29.22 -13.48
N THR A 799 -17.48 -29.74 -13.72
CA THR A 799 -17.97 -30.06 -15.06
C THR A 799 -18.74 -28.85 -15.55
N SER A 800 -18.04 -27.93 -16.23
CA SER A 800 -18.53 -27.16 -17.38
C SER A 800 -17.47 -26.16 -17.84
#